data_AF-A0A954DEY2-F1
#
_entry.id   AF-A0A954DEY2-F1
#
_cell.length_a   1.000
_cell.length_b   1.000
_cell.length_c   1.000
_cell.angle_alpha   90.00
_cell.angle_beta   90.00
_cell.angle_gamma   90.00
#
_symmetry.space_group_name_H-M   'P 1'
#
loop_
_entity.id
_entity.type
_entity.pdbx_description
1 polymer ?
#
loop_
_entity_poly.entity_id
_entity_poly.type
_entity_poly.pdbx_seq_one_letter_code
_entity_poly.pdbx_strand_id
1 'polypeptide(L)'
;MTVNQHKNRRVGDRLLRTLALGIVSGLAACGGGAPGNRTGESSADGARASLLGIEYGRLVDIYSWKRVNADDADRLAPSNREPVLVEREALINPLVRDENPFTNGQARYRFMPYNPDVGHRELLILWDDEFEADEFASAVASAKAGIPVVSPYFAFATGLPTTPPIVPRDATLRLTFDRPLGLDQEFFDATPGLVQVLQLSANPDVVDTSVAYTPIPSRVISKENGKRLLVDVEVSGKEAINRVANPDGLPAALDRASANIRIALPVAGPAAQRFRVRVDAIPNFNSKGLNGVAAVIRDFRSGNSDDANRGALPDNEAPRLVARKEMGIRAVDITSRVLTVHKRFADVVLRPRIPFVDGPYSSIDGRPLGPNRIPQARPLISGDVIWQTVESPATGERVTIAAQIIENLDIPANENDSGLGIGKAATEARLVVDTVHGYDSAGNVVTFEASTDTFGKECTAVVAYHHSITLGTGTVEVGDSARIAEFLTFVPAPPRFDSQNNPLPPNENIDPVATVALNFSKPMSIETVRPENNFVIANKLGAQPEFIANAKVGGLAVVPTEATDLYSDGTSIRLNTPLGLFHENSAEETYYVHLLDGLAGPTDRAGEPIDIWEPQGGIAGITTNFKLSKTAASNYVGSFLARMDSLDENGTSEASSSADYFGQYQQRDGRLYGLLGQRFGRVVDQATMPNVRNDLSRRCHLDTAGPNDPPEALCPGVSAQLYQTPLMLFNGLGGIAEPFVSQGSRMQQTYREVDFNLGYTEPAELEIDVERLSWAPFVARSPSKLTYDLFDRMSITLSHSEKRPDLRMVITQNGPNQCCGYDQAGFLSGLVPTFEANYLDNAPRTAVVEDSSYTINPNDAFAAVTGSTMIAYPAFKESFTWRDRRIMAIDSNGNILGLGGAQAPNDPQRPDRTRDVTSPHLPEEKPDLDGADARQPDDYKGDRVQDLGPFALPMLVDFFVYPDDPANGLVKADNLFQIGYIGPLYPAAGHGYYNAGWPNLRVHSTGGIDSQQNEIFVDPPNELTAQGGWLNNAILGRFQAPPGDDHLYWGQADFVRKVSVVTGGYFDTLIPGKNQVQGPVGWPADPNGYPNLSTLGTNWRPSEFAVLLNPAPESLPKGTQVVVEYRMSEGFSKSDAVYASATTETAASRNNLLNPHFACEQYRYMASSRVQSNDVTNYVQDIDSLVDPVTGVARRFMNYRITFVNNPNVEPARVPYIDYFAVVWRVKEPK
;
A
#
# COMPACT_ATOMS: atom_id res chain seq x y z
N MET A 1 18.93 -41.68 -72.95
CA MET A 1 19.48 -40.42 -72.42
C MET A 1 19.63 -40.63 -70.92
N THR A 2 20.68 -41.24 -70.36
CA THR A 2 22.11 -41.33 -70.76
C THR A 2 22.78 -39.95 -70.93
N VAL A 3 23.92 -39.62 -70.29
CA VAL A 3 24.87 -40.47 -69.53
C VAL A 3 25.58 -39.75 -68.34
N ASN A 4 26.22 -40.56 -67.49
CA ASN A 4 26.97 -40.30 -66.25
C ASN A 4 28.12 -39.25 -66.26
N GLN A 5 28.51 -38.87 -65.01
CA GLN A 5 29.90 -38.63 -64.53
C GLN A 5 30.65 -37.33 -64.99
N HIS A 6 31.77 -36.89 -64.39
CA HIS A 6 32.70 -37.51 -63.42
C HIS A 6 33.34 -36.50 -62.43
N LYS A 7 33.87 -36.98 -61.28
CA LYS A 7 34.75 -36.22 -60.35
C LYS A 7 36.12 -35.87 -60.97
N ASN A 8 36.78 -34.78 -60.52
CA ASN A 8 38.20 -34.86 -60.08
C ASN A 8 38.73 -33.66 -59.25
N ARG A 9 39.85 -33.89 -58.53
CA ARG A 9 40.57 -32.94 -57.63
C ARG A 9 41.85 -32.35 -58.26
N ARG A 10 42.22 -31.12 -57.88
CA ARG A 10 43.57 -30.58 -57.50
C ARG A 10 43.40 -29.08 -57.21
N VAL A 11 43.82 -28.49 -56.09
CA VAL A 11 45.16 -28.40 -55.45
C VAL A 11 46.15 -27.63 -56.33
N GLY A 12 46.47 -26.38 -55.95
CA GLY A 12 47.38 -25.47 -56.67
C GLY A 12 47.53 -24.12 -55.97
N ASP A 13 48.62 -23.95 -55.24
CA ASP A 13 48.84 -22.93 -54.19
C ASP A 13 49.26 -21.52 -54.72
N ARG A 14 48.96 -20.47 -53.92
CA ARG A 14 49.71 -19.20 -53.72
C ARG A 14 49.87 -18.05 -54.77
N LEU A 15 49.63 -16.85 -54.20
CA LEU A 15 50.43 -15.59 -54.25
C LEU A 15 50.31 -14.54 -55.39
N LEU A 16 49.88 -13.35 -54.94
CA LEU A 16 50.37 -11.98 -55.23
C LEU A 16 50.06 -11.24 -56.55
N ARG A 17 49.49 -10.04 -56.32
CA ARG A 17 49.57 -8.75 -57.06
C ARG A 17 48.75 -8.63 -58.35
N THR A 18 47.71 -7.77 -58.45
CA THR A 18 47.50 -6.33 -58.13
C THR A 18 47.71 -5.43 -59.36
N LEU A 19 46.85 -4.39 -59.47
CA LEU A 19 46.71 -3.36 -60.52
C LEU A 19 45.98 -3.75 -61.82
N ALA A 20 45.26 -2.84 -62.49
CA ALA A 20 44.56 -1.62 -62.05
C ALA A 20 43.73 -1.01 -63.20
N LEU A 21 42.58 -0.42 -62.87
CA LEU A 21 41.86 0.74 -63.47
C LEU A 21 40.48 0.75 -62.74
N GLY A 22 39.82 1.84 -62.34
CA GLY A 22 39.92 3.29 -62.58
C GLY A 22 38.47 3.83 -62.58
N ILE A 23 38.10 5.06 -62.20
CA ILE A 23 38.84 6.25 -61.74
C ILE A 23 37.82 7.13 -60.95
N VAL A 24 38.16 7.70 -59.78
CA VAL A 24 38.35 9.16 -59.49
C VAL A 24 37.12 10.05 -59.84
N SER A 25 36.57 10.94 -58.99
CA SER A 25 37.15 11.88 -57.99
C SER A 25 36.18 12.10 -56.82
N GLY A 26 36.49 12.74 -55.68
CA GLY A 26 37.65 13.53 -55.21
C GLY A 26 37.17 14.69 -54.28
N LEU A 27 37.94 15.47 -53.52
CA LEU A 27 39.36 15.57 -53.08
C LEU A 27 39.37 16.67 -51.98
N ALA A 28 40.20 16.74 -50.92
CA ALA A 28 41.20 15.85 -50.30
C ALA A 28 41.04 15.99 -48.75
N ALA A 29 41.94 16.31 -47.80
CA ALA A 29 43.41 16.46 -47.63
C ALA A 29 43.67 16.65 -46.09
N CYS A 30 44.84 16.41 -45.48
CA CYS A 30 46.02 15.62 -45.84
C CYS A 30 46.90 15.34 -44.58
N GLY A 31 47.56 14.18 -44.53
CA GLY A 31 48.67 13.88 -43.60
C GLY A 31 48.29 13.31 -42.22
N GLY A 32 48.95 12.27 -41.68
CA GLY A 32 49.92 11.35 -42.29
C GLY A 32 51.08 10.99 -41.38
N GLY A 33 51.07 9.78 -40.79
CA GLY A 33 52.21 9.24 -40.06
C GLY A 33 51.85 8.16 -39.04
N ALA A 34 52.20 6.90 -39.34
CA ALA A 34 52.47 5.88 -38.33
C ALA A 34 53.99 5.66 -38.32
N PRO A 35 54.63 5.55 -37.14
CA PRO A 35 54.77 4.21 -36.58
C PRO A 35 54.79 4.16 -35.02
N GLY A 36 54.69 2.96 -34.47
CA GLY A 36 55.19 2.66 -33.12
C GLY A 36 54.22 1.85 -32.27
N ASN A 37 54.58 0.59 -31.99
CA ASN A 37 53.95 -0.19 -30.94
C ASN A 37 54.44 0.32 -29.58
N ARG A 38 53.58 0.99 -28.81
CA ARG A 38 53.85 1.44 -27.43
C ARG A 38 52.60 1.28 -26.57
N THR A 39 52.83 1.01 -25.29
CA THR A 39 51.81 0.96 -24.22
C THR A 39 51.02 2.26 -24.15
N GLY A 40 49.72 2.16 -23.87
CA GLY A 40 48.80 3.29 -23.95
C GLY A 40 49.08 4.40 -22.93
N GLU A 41 49.46 5.58 -23.42
CA GLU A 41 49.20 6.85 -22.73
C GLU A 41 47.83 7.37 -23.17
N SER A 42 47.09 7.99 -22.24
CA SER A 42 45.76 8.53 -22.52
C SER A 42 45.85 9.76 -23.43
N SER A 43 45.08 9.76 -24.52
CA SER A 43 45.01 10.91 -25.43
C SER A 43 44.45 12.13 -24.71
N ALA A 44 45.30 13.14 -24.47
CA ALA A 44 44.99 14.35 -23.72
C ALA A 44 44.15 15.36 -24.53
N ASP A 45 42.99 14.91 -25.03
CA ASP A 45 41.96 15.77 -25.63
C ASP A 45 40.71 15.78 -24.76
N GLY A 46 40.06 16.94 -24.62
CA GLY A 46 39.00 17.21 -23.63
C GLY A 46 37.63 16.60 -23.98
N ALA A 47 37.57 15.68 -24.93
CA ALA A 47 36.34 15.20 -25.54
C ALA A 47 35.53 14.29 -24.61
N ARG A 48 34.37 14.79 -24.18
CA ARG A 48 33.35 14.02 -23.45
C ARG A 48 32.59 13.08 -24.40
N ALA A 49 32.28 11.88 -23.92
CA ALA A 49 31.50 10.89 -24.67
C ALA A 49 30.02 11.29 -24.74
N SER A 50 29.36 10.95 -25.86
CA SER A 50 27.94 11.22 -26.11
C SER A 50 27.15 9.91 -26.06
N LEU A 51 26.02 9.89 -25.35
CA LEU A 51 25.11 8.75 -25.32
C LEU A 51 24.40 8.63 -26.68
N LEU A 52 24.64 7.53 -27.40
CA LEU A 52 24.03 7.28 -28.71
C LEU A 52 22.62 6.69 -28.61
N GLY A 53 22.37 5.88 -27.59
CA GLY A 53 21.09 5.21 -27.39
C GLY A 53 21.07 4.34 -26.14
N ILE A 54 19.87 3.88 -25.81
CA ILE A 54 19.61 2.89 -24.77
C ILE A 54 18.85 1.73 -25.42
N GLU A 55 19.30 0.51 -25.15
CA GLU A 55 18.66 -0.73 -25.59
C GLU A 55 18.23 -1.55 -24.37
N TYR A 56 17.27 -2.46 -24.48
CA TYR A 56 16.89 -3.36 -23.37
C TYR A 56 16.83 -4.82 -23.81
N GLY A 57 17.20 -5.74 -22.91
CA GLY A 57 17.29 -7.17 -23.20
C GLY A 57 17.25 -8.03 -21.94
N ARG A 58 17.52 -9.34 -22.11
CA ARG A 58 17.80 -10.24 -20.99
C ARG A 58 19.32 -10.36 -20.81
N LEU A 59 19.82 -10.27 -19.58
CA LEU A 59 21.20 -10.61 -19.26
C LEU A 59 21.36 -12.13 -19.17
N VAL A 60 22.35 -12.69 -19.84
CA VAL A 60 22.71 -14.11 -19.74
C VAL A 60 24.21 -14.37 -19.74
N ASP A 61 24.65 -15.37 -18.98
CA ASP A 61 25.88 -16.12 -19.28
C ASP A 61 25.58 -17.13 -20.41
N ILE A 62 26.46 -17.23 -21.41
CA ILE A 62 26.27 -18.07 -22.61
C ILE A 62 27.19 -19.29 -22.55
N TYR A 63 26.59 -20.48 -22.65
CA TYR A 63 27.25 -21.78 -22.68
C TYR A 63 27.12 -22.44 -24.07
N SER A 64 28.08 -23.27 -24.47
CA SER A 64 27.97 -24.21 -25.59
C SER A 64 27.57 -25.61 -25.10
N TRP A 65 27.00 -26.44 -25.99
CA TRP A 65 26.67 -27.84 -25.73
C TRP A 65 27.72 -28.73 -26.40
N LYS A 66 28.91 -28.73 -25.80
CA LYS A 66 30.17 -29.24 -26.37
C LYS A 66 30.25 -30.76 -26.31
N ARG A 67 30.83 -31.40 -27.33
CA ARG A 67 31.01 -32.85 -27.44
C ARG A 67 32.13 -33.34 -26.54
N VAL A 68 31.89 -34.49 -25.90
CA VAL A 68 32.89 -35.22 -25.10
C VAL A 68 33.73 -36.13 -26.01
N ASN A 69 33.05 -36.90 -26.85
CA ASN A 69 33.64 -37.67 -27.95
C ASN A 69 33.31 -36.98 -29.27
N ALA A 70 34.34 -36.54 -29.99
CA ALA A 70 34.21 -35.87 -31.28
C ALA A 70 33.58 -36.75 -32.38
N ASP A 71 33.81 -38.07 -32.32
CA ASP A 71 33.33 -39.05 -33.31
C ASP A 71 31.82 -39.34 -33.18
N ASP A 72 31.22 -39.07 -32.02
CA ASP A 72 29.77 -39.15 -31.82
C ASP A 72 29.16 -37.75 -32.02
N ALA A 73 28.37 -37.63 -33.08
CA ALA A 73 27.77 -36.37 -33.49
C ALA A 73 26.41 -36.09 -32.84
N ASP A 74 25.84 -37.02 -32.08
CA ASP A 74 24.48 -36.83 -31.55
C ASP A 74 24.41 -35.61 -30.62
N ARG A 75 23.32 -34.84 -30.79
CA ARG A 75 22.95 -33.68 -29.98
C ARG A 75 21.91 -34.05 -28.92
N LEU A 76 21.22 -35.18 -29.10
CA LEU A 76 20.18 -35.69 -28.20
C LEU A 76 20.76 -36.54 -27.07
N ALA A 77 21.88 -37.24 -27.28
CA ALA A 77 22.59 -38.02 -26.26
C ALA A 77 23.32 -37.11 -25.23
N PRO A 78 22.81 -36.92 -24.00
CA PRO A 78 23.42 -35.99 -23.04
C PRO A 78 24.70 -36.58 -22.40
N SER A 79 24.87 -37.90 -22.49
CA SER A 79 26.10 -38.61 -22.10
C SER A 79 27.32 -38.25 -22.94
N ASN A 80 27.13 -37.68 -24.14
CA ASN A 80 28.21 -37.23 -25.02
C ASN A 80 28.34 -35.70 -25.10
N ARG A 81 27.62 -34.94 -24.27
CA ARG A 81 27.60 -33.47 -24.33
C ARG A 81 27.81 -32.86 -22.95
N GLU A 82 28.44 -31.69 -22.83
CA GLU A 82 28.52 -30.91 -21.59
C GLU A 82 28.26 -29.41 -21.82
N PRO A 83 27.76 -28.67 -20.80
CA PRO A 83 27.67 -27.23 -20.83
C PRO A 83 29.06 -26.63 -20.55
N VAL A 84 29.60 -25.85 -21.48
CA VAL A 84 30.89 -25.15 -21.31
C VAL A 84 30.67 -23.64 -21.47
N LEU A 85 31.12 -22.84 -20.51
CA LEU A 85 30.93 -21.39 -20.50
C LEU A 85 31.77 -20.73 -21.61
N VAL A 86 31.14 -19.88 -22.43
CA VAL A 86 31.77 -19.18 -23.56
C VAL A 86 31.82 -17.66 -23.37
N GLU A 87 30.78 -17.04 -22.79
CA GLU A 87 30.73 -15.58 -22.59
C GLU A 87 29.92 -15.19 -21.35
N ARG A 88 30.47 -14.30 -20.50
CA ARG A 88 29.77 -13.79 -19.30
C ARG A 88 29.06 -12.45 -19.50
N GLU A 89 27.89 -12.31 -18.89
CA GLU A 89 27.07 -11.09 -18.81
C GLU A 89 26.76 -10.51 -20.22
N ALA A 90 26.23 -11.35 -21.11
CA ALA A 90 25.83 -10.99 -22.45
C ALA A 90 24.37 -10.51 -22.50
N LEU A 91 24.11 -9.36 -23.14
CA LEU A 91 22.73 -8.92 -23.40
C LEU A 91 22.18 -9.59 -24.68
N ILE A 92 21.09 -10.33 -24.54
CA ILE A 92 20.35 -10.99 -25.63
C ILE A 92 18.96 -10.39 -25.85
N ASN A 93 18.33 -10.76 -26.97
CA ASN A 93 16.98 -10.34 -27.33
C ASN A 93 15.91 -10.92 -26.36
N PRO A 94 14.96 -10.09 -25.85
CA PRO A 94 13.81 -10.52 -25.04
C PRO A 94 12.95 -11.66 -25.63
N LEU A 95 13.05 -11.92 -26.94
CA LEU A 95 12.26 -12.90 -27.65
C LEU A 95 12.92 -14.28 -27.78
N VAL A 96 14.11 -14.50 -27.21
CA VAL A 96 14.75 -15.82 -27.16
C VAL A 96 13.96 -16.75 -26.22
N ARG A 97 13.62 -17.96 -26.69
CA ARG A 97 12.86 -18.99 -25.98
C ARG A 97 13.61 -20.31 -25.94
N ASP A 98 13.19 -21.20 -25.06
CA ASP A 98 13.57 -22.61 -25.10
C ASP A 98 13.05 -23.31 -26.35
N GLU A 99 13.94 -24.07 -27.01
CA GLU A 99 13.64 -24.84 -28.21
C GLU A 99 13.92 -26.33 -27.94
N ASN A 100 12.89 -27.18 -28.10
CA ASN A 100 13.01 -28.61 -27.80
C ASN A 100 13.72 -29.37 -28.97
N PRO A 101 14.91 -29.96 -28.75
CA PRO A 101 15.66 -30.62 -29.82
C PRO A 101 15.04 -31.94 -30.29
N PHE A 102 14.19 -32.58 -29.47
CA PHE A 102 13.50 -33.83 -29.85
C PHE A 102 12.38 -33.61 -30.86
N THR A 103 11.75 -32.43 -30.87
CA THR A 103 10.69 -32.05 -31.83
C THR A 103 11.21 -31.13 -32.94
N ASN A 104 12.29 -30.38 -32.67
CA ASN A 104 12.96 -29.51 -33.63
C ASN A 104 14.46 -29.83 -33.71
N GLY A 105 14.88 -30.61 -34.72
CA GLY A 105 16.31 -30.89 -34.94
C GLY A 105 17.17 -29.66 -35.30
N GLN A 106 16.56 -28.51 -35.55
CA GLN A 106 17.23 -27.21 -35.74
C GLN A 106 17.23 -26.35 -34.46
N ALA A 107 16.82 -26.89 -33.31
CA ALA A 107 16.78 -26.18 -32.03
C ALA A 107 18.15 -25.55 -31.69
N ARG A 108 18.12 -24.32 -31.18
CA ARG A 108 19.31 -23.49 -30.94
C ARG A 108 19.54 -23.15 -29.47
N TYR A 109 18.46 -22.99 -28.71
CA TYR A 109 18.47 -22.32 -27.42
C TYR A 109 17.80 -23.18 -26.36
N ARG A 110 18.41 -23.25 -25.17
CA ARG A 110 17.78 -23.73 -23.95
C ARG A 110 18.28 -22.89 -22.77
N PHE A 111 17.41 -22.47 -21.87
CA PHE A 111 17.84 -21.87 -20.61
C PHE A 111 18.16 -22.97 -19.59
N MET A 112 19.21 -22.77 -18.80
CA MET A 112 19.53 -23.67 -17.69
C MET A 112 18.64 -23.34 -16.47
N PRO A 113 18.47 -24.27 -15.51
CA PRO A 113 17.73 -24.00 -14.28
C PRO A 113 18.28 -22.76 -13.57
N TYR A 114 17.40 -21.93 -13.01
CA TYR A 114 17.83 -20.67 -12.39
C TYR A 114 18.74 -20.92 -11.19
N ASN A 115 19.87 -20.19 -11.16
CA ASN A 115 20.89 -20.35 -10.14
C ASN A 115 21.06 -19.05 -9.33
N PRO A 116 20.64 -18.99 -8.05
CA PRO A 116 20.77 -17.78 -7.23
C PRO A 116 22.23 -17.45 -6.84
N ASP A 117 23.16 -18.39 -7.05
CA ASP A 117 24.60 -18.09 -6.98
C ASP A 117 25.09 -17.27 -8.18
N VAL A 118 24.35 -17.27 -9.29
CA VAL A 118 24.61 -16.46 -10.50
C VAL A 118 23.71 -15.22 -10.54
N GLY A 119 22.49 -15.28 -9.99
CA GLY A 119 21.57 -14.14 -9.82
C GLY A 119 20.83 -13.69 -11.09
N HIS A 120 21.36 -14.01 -12.26
CA HIS A 120 20.70 -13.85 -13.56
C HIS A 120 20.55 -15.21 -14.29
N ARG A 121 20.04 -15.20 -15.53
CA ARG A 121 19.73 -16.44 -16.29
C ARG A 121 20.93 -16.97 -17.06
N GLU A 122 21.01 -18.28 -17.25
CA GLU A 122 22.06 -18.93 -18.04
C GLU A 122 21.47 -19.51 -19.34
N LEU A 123 22.08 -19.21 -20.50
CA LEU A 123 21.65 -19.65 -21.82
C LEU A 123 22.62 -20.69 -22.40
N LEU A 124 22.13 -21.92 -22.56
CA LEU A 124 22.80 -22.97 -23.31
C LEU A 124 22.46 -22.86 -24.80
N ILE A 125 23.47 -22.62 -25.63
CA ILE A 125 23.40 -22.84 -27.07
C ILE A 125 23.52 -24.34 -27.32
N LEU A 126 22.54 -24.94 -28.00
CA LEU A 126 22.44 -26.38 -28.24
C LEU A 126 23.42 -26.90 -29.32
N TRP A 127 24.52 -26.20 -29.55
CA TRP A 127 25.54 -26.49 -30.56
C TRP A 127 26.94 -26.39 -29.95
N ASP A 128 27.87 -27.14 -30.52
CA ASP A 128 29.29 -27.18 -30.14
C ASP A 128 30.08 -25.97 -30.69
N ASP A 129 30.89 -25.32 -29.86
CA ASP A 129 31.69 -24.13 -30.22
C ASP A 129 32.94 -24.43 -31.09
N GLU A 130 33.37 -25.69 -31.19
CA GLU A 130 34.53 -26.13 -31.98
C GLU A 130 34.13 -27.00 -33.19
N PHE A 131 33.28 -28.01 -32.96
CA PHE A 131 32.88 -28.99 -33.98
C PHE A 131 31.62 -28.58 -34.77
N GLU A 132 30.83 -27.64 -34.27
CA GLU A 132 29.59 -27.11 -34.87
C GLU A 132 29.64 -25.57 -34.91
N ALA A 133 30.86 -25.03 -35.05
CA ALA A 133 31.19 -23.62 -34.79
C ALA A 133 30.44 -22.61 -35.67
N ASP A 134 30.12 -22.94 -36.92
CA ASP A 134 29.34 -22.06 -37.82
C ASP A 134 27.88 -21.97 -37.34
N GLU A 135 27.27 -23.09 -36.93
CA GLU A 135 25.94 -23.15 -36.32
C GLU A 135 25.91 -22.45 -34.95
N PHE A 136 26.91 -22.66 -34.10
CA PHE A 136 27.05 -21.99 -32.80
C PHE A 136 27.19 -20.47 -32.98
N ALA A 137 28.09 -20.00 -33.84
CA ALA A 137 28.28 -18.57 -34.11
C ALA A 137 27.00 -17.93 -34.70
N SER A 138 26.30 -18.64 -35.58
CA SER A 138 24.99 -18.22 -36.12
C SER A 138 23.92 -18.13 -35.02
N ALA A 139 23.88 -19.08 -34.08
CA ALA A 139 22.96 -19.05 -32.95
C ALA A 139 23.24 -17.89 -31.99
N VAL A 140 24.51 -17.63 -31.63
CA VAL A 140 24.92 -16.49 -30.78
C VAL A 140 24.63 -15.15 -31.46
N ALA A 141 24.95 -15.01 -32.75
CA ALA A 141 24.63 -13.80 -33.53
C ALA A 141 23.11 -13.56 -33.62
N SER A 142 22.33 -14.62 -33.80
CA SER A 142 20.87 -14.58 -33.82
C SER A 142 20.27 -14.20 -32.46
N ALA A 143 20.81 -14.70 -31.34
CA ALA A 143 20.35 -14.34 -29.99
C ALA A 143 20.63 -12.87 -29.64
N LYS A 144 21.69 -12.28 -30.20
CA LYS A 144 22.09 -10.88 -30.00
C LYS A 144 21.52 -9.91 -31.04
N ALA A 145 20.78 -10.40 -32.04
CA ALA A 145 20.16 -9.58 -33.08
C ALA A 145 18.78 -9.05 -32.64
N GLY A 146 18.38 -7.88 -33.16
CA GLY A 146 17.03 -7.35 -32.97
C GLY A 146 16.68 -6.91 -31.54
N ILE A 147 17.68 -6.61 -30.71
CA ILE A 147 17.50 -6.08 -29.35
C ILE A 147 16.73 -4.73 -29.43
N PRO A 148 15.60 -4.56 -28.71
CA PRO A 148 14.82 -3.32 -28.73
C PRO A 148 15.57 -2.07 -28.27
N VAL A 149 15.22 -0.92 -28.85
CA VAL A 149 15.77 0.41 -28.52
C VAL A 149 14.73 1.21 -27.73
N VAL A 150 15.13 1.74 -26.58
CA VAL A 150 14.32 2.71 -25.82
C VAL A 150 14.36 4.06 -26.55
N SER A 151 13.22 4.48 -27.09
CA SER A 151 13.12 5.76 -27.80
C SER A 151 13.31 6.94 -26.82
N PRO A 152 14.07 7.99 -27.16
CA PRO A 152 14.26 9.13 -26.26
C PRO A 152 12.95 9.85 -25.92
N TYR A 153 12.64 9.94 -24.62
CA TYR A 153 11.40 10.52 -24.10
C TYR A 153 11.66 11.34 -22.82
N PHE A 154 10.75 12.28 -22.53
CA PHE A 154 10.79 13.19 -21.37
C PHE A 154 9.38 13.32 -20.78
N ALA A 155 9.22 13.01 -19.49
CA ALA A 155 7.93 12.84 -18.82
C ALA A 155 7.08 14.11 -18.75
N PHE A 156 7.71 15.29 -18.82
CA PHE A 156 7.05 16.59 -18.62
C PHE A 156 7.02 17.45 -19.90
N ALA A 157 7.06 16.82 -21.08
CA ALA A 157 6.99 17.49 -22.37
C ALA A 157 5.58 18.02 -22.68
N THR A 158 5.35 19.32 -22.47
CA THR A 158 4.07 19.96 -22.83
C THR A 158 3.92 20.06 -24.36
N GLY A 159 2.97 19.31 -24.92
CA GLY A 159 2.51 19.47 -26.31
C GLY A 159 2.87 18.35 -27.31
N LEU A 160 3.37 17.18 -26.87
CA LEU A 160 3.58 16.02 -27.74
C LEU A 160 2.64 14.84 -27.37
N PRO A 161 1.81 14.33 -28.31
CA PRO A 161 0.94 13.19 -28.07
C PRO A 161 1.70 11.86 -28.27
N THR A 162 2.75 11.66 -27.49
CA THR A 162 3.63 10.48 -27.57
C THR A 162 3.54 9.67 -26.28
N THR A 163 3.06 8.42 -26.38
CA THR A 163 3.14 7.46 -25.28
C THR A 163 4.60 7.22 -24.88
N PRO A 164 4.94 7.13 -23.58
CA PRO A 164 6.29 6.76 -23.16
C PRO A 164 6.68 5.38 -23.69
N PRO A 165 7.98 5.16 -24.02
CA PRO A 165 8.48 3.83 -24.34
C PRO A 165 8.32 2.90 -23.12
N ILE A 166 8.03 1.63 -23.39
CA ILE A 166 7.80 0.61 -22.37
C ILE A 166 9.07 -0.23 -22.22
N VAL A 167 9.51 -0.45 -20.97
CA VAL A 167 10.66 -1.30 -20.63
C VAL A 167 10.19 -2.37 -19.63
N PRO A 168 10.47 -3.67 -19.83
CA PRO A 168 10.09 -4.69 -18.86
C PRO A 168 10.81 -4.52 -17.52
N ARG A 169 10.16 -4.90 -16.42
CA ARG A 169 10.65 -4.61 -15.05
C ARG A 169 12.02 -5.22 -14.72
N ASP A 170 12.24 -6.42 -15.22
CA ASP A 170 13.40 -7.30 -15.12
C ASP A 170 14.34 -7.20 -16.35
N ALA A 171 14.20 -6.16 -17.19
CA ALA A 171 15.05 -5.99 -18.37
C ALA A 171 16.32 -5.19 -18.07
N THR A 172 17.47 -5.85 -18.26
CA THR A 172 18.79 -5.21 -18.25
C THR A 172 18.93 -4.22 -19.41
N LEU A 173 19.46 -3.04 -19.12
CA LEU A 173 19.55 -1.91 -20.05
C LEU A 173 20.98 -1.74 -20.57
N ARG A 174 21.17 -1.49 -21.86
CA ARG A 174 22.49 -1.21 -22.47
C ARG A 174 22.59 0.24 -22.90
N LEU A 175 23.45 1.00 -22.22
CA LEU A 175 23.86 2.35 -22.59
C LEU A 175 25.03 2.25 -23.59
N THR A 176 24.89 2.82 -24.79
CA THR A 176 25.95 2.80 -25.81
C THR A 176 26.47 4.21 -26.08
N PHE A 177 27.80 4.41 -26.05
CA PHE A 177 28.47 5.70 -26.23
C PHE A 177 29.26 5.77 -27.55
N ASP A 178 29.50 6.99 -28.04
CA ASP A 178 30.29 7.24 -29.27
C ASP A 178 31.77 6.86 -29.15
N ARG A 179 32.28 6.78 -27.93
CA ARG A 179 33.66 6.43 -27.57
C ARG A 179 33.69 5.74 -26.20
N PRO A 180 34.76 4.98 -25.86
CA PRO A 180 34.97 4.50 -24.51
C PRO A 180 35.02 5.64 -23.49
N LEU A 181 34.43 5.43 -22.32
CA LEU A 181 34.53 6.38 -21.21
C LEU A 181 35.91 6.36 -20.53
N GLY A 182 36.67 5.26 -20.70
CA GLY A 182 37.95 5.07 -20.01
C GLY A 182 37.77 4.61 -18.56
N LEU A 183 36.72 3.81 -18.31
CA LEU A 183 36.28 3.36 -16.99
C LEU A 183 36.02 1.84 -17.06
N ASP A 184 36.66 1.09 -16.17
CA ASP A 184 36.55 -0.36 -16.01
C ASP A 184 35.47 -0.74 -14.97
N GLN A 185 35.43 -2.02 -14.59
CA GLN A 185 34.45 -2.52 -13.62
C GLN A 185 34.73 -2.04 -12.19
N GLU A 186 36.00 -2.04 -11.77
CA GLU A 186 36.44 -1.62 -10.43
C GLU A 186 35.97 -0.19 -10.13
N PHE A 187 36.02 0.71 -11.12
CA PHE A 187 35.50 2.06 -10.98
C PHE A 187 33.99 2.11 -10.67
N PHE A 188 33.15 1.29 -11.32
CA PHE A 188 31.71 1.28 -11.08
C PHE A 188 31.33 0.56 -9.79
N ASP A 189 32.04 -0.50 -9.42
CA ASP A 189 31.86 -1.16 -8.11
C ASP A 189 32.23 -0.23 -6.95
N ALA A 190 33.22 0.65 -7.14
CA ALA A 190 33.56 1.72 -6.20
C ALA A 190 32.61 2.94 -6.26
N THR A 191 31.76 3.08 -7.30
CA THR A 191 30.87 4.24 -7.49
C THR A 191 29.48 3.89 -8.05
N PRO A 192 28.71 2.94 -7.46
CA PRO A 192 27.52 2.38 -8.08
C PRO A 192 26.42 3.42 -8.38
N GLY A 193 26.17 4.37 -7.48
CA GLY A 193 25.16 5.44 -7.65
C GLY A 193 25.50 6.54 -8.69
N LEU A 194 26.47 6.30 -9.56
CA LEU A 194 26.92 7.23 -10.60
C LEU A 194 26.05 7.18 -11.86
N VAL A 195 25.56 6.00 -12.23
CA VAL A 195 24.48 5.84 -13.21
C VAL A 195 23.18 5.73 -12.40
N GLN A 196 22.36 6.77 -12.44
CA GLN A 196 21.22 6.87 -11.53
C GLN A 196 19.97 6.29 -12.20
N VAL A 197 19.40 5.23 -11.62
CA VAL A 197 18.06 4.74 -11.94
C VAL A 197 17.11 5.27 -10.89
N LEU A 198 16.10 6.05 -11.30
CA LEU A 198 15.26 6.85 -10.42
C LEU A 198 13.77 6.63 -10.75
N GLN A 199 12.96 6.33 -9.74
CA GLN A 199 11.51 6.35 -9.84
C GLN A 199 11.02 7.81 -9.83
N LEU A 200 10.23 8.21 -10.83
CA LEU A 200 9.59 9.52 -10.93
C LEU A 200 8.32 9.55 -10.08
N SER A 201 8.30 10.39 -9.05
CA SER A 201 7.14 10.66 -8.20
C SER A 201 6.43 11.98 -8.51
N ALA A 202 7.17 13.00 -8.96
CA ALA A 202 6.70 14.35 -9.30
C ALA A 202 7.69 15.05 -10.25
N ASN A 203 7.38 16.27 -10.70
CA ASN A 203 8.27 17.03 -11.58
C ASN A 203 9.46 17.67 -10.80
N PRO A 204 10.73 17.26 -11.05
CA PRO A 204 11.91 17.76 -10.34
C PRO A 204 12.28 19.20 -10.69
N ASP A 205 11.61 19.83 -11.66
CA ASP A 205 11.76 21.25 -11.94
C ASP A 205 10.74 22.12 -11.19
N VAL A 206 9.77 21.50 -10.51
CA VAL A 206 8.74 22.16 -9.68
C VAL A 206 8.94 21.87 -8.18
N VAL A 207 9.31 20.64 -7.81
CA VAL A 207 9.59 20.23 -6.42
C VAL A 207 11.05 19.82 -6.24
N ASP A 208 11.51 19.77 -4.98
CA ASP A 208 12.87 19.31 -4.65
C ASP A 208 13.13 17.88 -5.15
N THR A 209 14.37 17.55 -5.51
CA THR A 209 14.70 16.26 -6.10
C THR A 209 14.57 15.07 -5.13
N SER A 210 14.63 15.29 -3.82
CA SER A 210 14.28 14.26 -2.81
C SER A 210 12.77 13.94 -2.78
N VAL A 211 11.92 14.91 -3.14
CA VAL A 211 10.47 14.71 -3.27
C VAL A 211 10.15 14.13 -4.65
N ALA A 212 10.81 14.62 -5.71
CA ALA A 212 10.59 14.17 -7.09
C ALA A 212 11.01 12.71 -7.36
N TYR A 213 12.03 12.20 -6.66
CA TYR A 213 12.62 10.88 -6.94
C TYR A 213 12.57 9.89 -5.77
N THR A 214 12.68 8.61 -6.11
CA THR A 214 13.15 7.53 -5.23
C THR A 214 14.25 6.76 -5.99
N PRO A 215 15.45 6.52 -5.42
CA PRO A 215 16.49 5.76 -6.11
C PRO A 215 16.16 4.27 -6.16
N ILE A 216 16.44 3.62 -7.30
CA ILE A 216 16.25 2.18 -7.50
C ILE A 216 17.63 1.51 -7.46
N PRO A 217 17.86 0.45 -6.64
CA PRO A 217 19.13 -0.26 -6.65
C PRO A 217 19.40 -0.91 -8.01
N SER A 218 20.65 -0.86 -8.45
CA SER A 218 21.09 -1.43 -9.72
C SER A 218 22.59 -1.70 -9.70
N ARG A 219 23.04 -2.63 -10.57
CA ARG A 219 24.45 -2.95 -10.83
C ARG A 219 24.84 -2.35 -12.18
N VAL A 220 26.08 -1.86 -12.30
CA VAL A 220 26.61 -1.37 -13.58
C VAL A 220 27.79 -2.23 -14.00
N ILE A 221 27.70 -2.79 -15.21
CA ILE A 221 28.72 -3.67 -15.80
C ILE A 221 29.40 -2.94 -16.97
N SER A 222 30.72 -2.71 -16.87
CA SER A 222 31.49 -2.03 -17.92
C SER A 222 31.98 -3.00 -18.99
N LYS A 223 31.54 -2.81 -20.23
CA LYS A 223 32.01 -3.55 -21.41
C LYS A 223 32.71 -2.60 -22.40
N GLU A 224 33.78 -3.06 -23.04
CA GLU A 224 34.60 -2.23 -23.96
C GLU A 224 35.12 -0.91 -23.32
N ASN A 225 35.66 -0.98 -22.10
CA ASN A 225 36.24 0.17 -21.36
C ASN A 225 35.24 1.35 -21.22
N GLY A 226 34.01 1.02 -20.82
CA GLY A 226 32.91 1.96 -20.63
C GLY A 226 32.27 2.47 -21.93
N LYS A 227 32.63 1.94 -23.12
CA LYS A 227 31.93 2.27 -24.38
C LYS A 227 30.50 1.72 -24.40
N ARG A 228 30.26 0.62 -23.69
CA ARG A 228 28.93 0.09 -23.38
C ARG A 228 28.84 -0.16 -21.89
N LEU A 229 27.78 0.30 -21.25
CA LEU A 229 27.45 -0.05 -19.86
C LEU A 229 26.18 -0.89 -19.89
N LEU A 230 26.18 -2.04 -19.23
CA LEU A 230 24.94 -2.72 -18.88
C LEU A 230 24.51 -2.21 -17.51
N VAL A 231 23.31 -1.66 -17.42
CA VAL A 231 22.67 -1.21 -16.18
C VAL A 231 21.62 -2.26 -15.84
N ASP A 232 21.91 -3.01 -14.80
CA ASP A 232 21.15 -4.17 -14.42
C ASP A 232 20.29 -3.85 -13.20
N VAL A 233 18.99 -4.04 -13.37
CA VAL A 233 17.96 -3.50 -12.48
C VAL A 233 17.40 -4.58 -11.55
N GLU A 234 17.34 -5.82 -12.03
CA GLU A 234 17.29 -7.00 -11.16
C GLU A 234 18.70 -7.24 -10.60
N VAL A 235 18.85 -7.24 -9.28
CA VAL A 235 20.13 -7.55 -8.61
C VAL A 235 19.81 -8.51 -7.47
N SER A 236 20.10 -9.79 -7.66
CA SER A 236 19.58 -10.86 -6.81
C SER A 236 20.70 -11.76 -6.25
N GLY A 237 20.42 -12.48 -5.16
CA GLY A 237 21.30 -13.52 -4.62
C GLY A 237 22.75 -13.04 -4.42
N LYS A 238 23.73 -13.74 -5.01
CA LYS A 238 25.16 -13.36 -4.88
C LYS A 238 25.55 -12.08 -5.60
N GLU A 239 24.76 -11.59 -6.56
CA GLU A 239 25.05 -10.32 -7.25
C GLU A 239 24.79 -9.11 -6.35
N ALA A 240 23.97 -9.29 -5.31
CA ALA A 240 23.75 -8.33 -4.24
C ALA A 240 24.89 -8.28 -3.18
N ILE A 241 25.95 -9.09 -3.28
CA ILE A 241 27.08 -9.02 -2.33
C ILE A 241 27.70 -7.61 -2.35
N ASN A 242 27.75 -6.96 -1.18
CA ASN A 242 28.14 -5.57 -0.97
C ASN A 242 27.29 -4.52 -1.70
N ARG A 243 26.08 -4.88 -2.15
CA ARG A 243 25.09 -4.01 -2.79
C ARG A 243 23.75 -4.12 -2.06
N VAL A 244 22.77 -3.30 -2.44
CA VAL A 244 21.36 -3.51 -2.01
C VAL A 244 20.72 -4.44 -3.02
N ALA A 245 20.13 -5.54 -2.56
CA ALA A 245 19.38 -6.45 -3.41
C ALA A 245 18.12 -5.76 -3.95
N ASN A 246 17.76 -6.08 -5.19
CA ASN A 246 16.53 -5.66 -5.84
C ASN A 246 16.06 -6.77 -6.77
N PRO A 247 15.50 -7.88 -6.26
CA PRO A 247 15.01 -8.96 -7.10
C PRO A 247 13.89 -8.47 -8.03
N ASP A 248 12.92 -7.70 -7.54
CA ASP A 248 11.74 -7.30 -8.32
C ASP A 248 12.01 -6.32 -9.48
N GLY A 249 13.22 -5.75 -9.57
CA GLY A 249 13.64 -4.91 -10.69
C GLY A 249 13.07 -3.49 -10.63
N LEU A 250 12.54 -3.00 -11.74
CA LEU A 250 11.90 -1.69 -11.79
C LEU A 250 10.48 -1.76 -11.18
N PRO A 251 10.10 -0.84 -10.27
CA PRO A 251 8.74 -0.80 -9.73
C PRO A 251 7.72 -0.57 -10.85
N ALA A 252 6.53 -1.18 -10.75
CA ALA A 252 5.52 -1.11 -11.79
C ALA A 252 5.02 0.33 -12.08
N ALA A 253 4.58 0.58 -13.31
CA ALA A 253 3.93 1.84 -13.67
C ALA A 253 2.47 1.91 -13.18
N LEU A 254 2.10 3.05 -12.60
CA LEU A 254 0.74 3.30 -12.08
C LEU A 254 -0.35 3.24 -13.16
N ASP A 255 0.01 3.52 -14.41
CA ASP A 255 -0.90 3.59 -15.55
C ASP A 255 -0.16 3.22 -16.87
N ARG A 256 -0.80 3.44 -18.03
CA ARG A 256 -0.27 3.16 -19.38
C ARG A 256 0.25 4.40 -20.15
N ALA A 257 0.16 5.60 -19.57
CA ALA A 257 0.42 6.89 -20.22
C ALA A 257 1.58 7.69 -19.60
N SER A 258 1.88 7.48 -18.32
CA SER A 258 2.88 8.21 -17.54
C SER A 258 4.23 7.48 -17.56
N ALA A 259 5.33 8.23 -17.73
CA ALA A 259 6.67 7.69 -17.45
C ALA A 259 6.95 7.75 -15.95
N ASN A 260 7.33 6.61 -15.37
CA ASN A 260 7.60 6.44 -13.94
C ASN A 260 9.08 6.15 -13.64
N ILE A 261 9.93 5.95 -14.65
CA ILE A 261 11.38 5.71 -14.49
C ILE A 261 12.18 6.77 -15.26
N ARG A 262 13.29 7.22 -14.66
CA ARG A 262 14.32 8.07 -15.25
C ARG A 262 15.70 7.45 -15.06
N ILE A 263 16.47 7.35 -16.14
CA ILE A 263 17.94 7.21 -16.06
C ILE A 263 18.53 8.61 -16.07
N ALA A 264 19.48 8.90 -15.18
CA ALA A 264 20.24 10.15 -15.16
C ALA A 264 21.76 9.91 -15.11
N LEU A 265 22.48 10.53 -16.05
CA LEU A 265 23.93 10.45 -16.22
C LEU A 265 24.55 11.84 -15.90
N PRO A 266 25.29 12.03 -14.79
CA PRO A 266 25.73 13.35 -14.36
C PRO A 266 26.75 13.97 -15.32
N VAL A 267 26.48 15.21 -15.76
CA VAL A 267 27.37 15.98 -16.65
C VAL A 267 28.00 17.21 -15.97
N ALA A 268 27.60 17.50 -14.73
CA ALA A 268 28.18 18.54 -13.88
C ALA A 268 28.61 17.97 -12.51
N GLY A 269 29.19 18.83 -11.67
CA GLY A 269 29.69 18.45 -10.33
C GLY A 269 30.98 17.62 -10.35
N PRO A 270 31.44 17.13 -9.17
CA PRO A 270 32.70 16.39 -9.05
C PRO A 270 32.72 15.08 -9.85
N ALA A 271 31.59 14.38 -9.91
CA ALA A 271 31.42 13.12 -10.64
C ALA A 271 31.82 13.25 -12.12
N ALA A 272 31.39 14.32 -12.79
CA ALA A 272 31.61 14.55 -14.22
C ALA A 272 33.07 14.83 -14.62
N GLN A 273 34.00 14.94 -13.65
CA GLN A 273 35.44 15.02 -13.93
C GLN A 273 36.02 13.66 -14.36
N ARG A 274 35.51 12.57 -13.76
CA ARG A 274 35.84 11.17 -14.11
C ARG A 274 34.81 10.59 -15.07
N PHE A 275 33.52 10.77 -14.78
CA PHE A 275 32.42 10.33 -15.64
C PHE A 275 32.17 11.34 -16.77
N ARG A 276 33.00 11.26 -17.82
CA ARG A 276 33.10 12.30 -18.87
C ARG A 276 31.97 12.22 -19.92
N VAL A 277 30.71 12.29 -19.47
CA VAL A 277 29.54 12.36 -20.34
C VAL A 277 29.29 13.81 -20.80
N ARG A 278 28.88 13.96 -22.06
CA ARG A 278 28.50 15.23 -22.71
C ARG A 278 27.01 15.47 -22.53
N VAL A 279 26.61 16.73 -22.38
CA VAL A 279 25.21 17.18 -22.54
C VAL A 279 24.60 16.69 -23.85
N ASP A 280 23.31 16.36 -23.82
CA ASP A 280 22.52 15.99 -24.99
C ASP A 280 22.33 17.22 -25.90
N ALA A 281 22.19 17.00 -27.21
CA ALA A 281 21.91 18.05 -28.17
C ALA A 281 20.46 18.58 -28.06
N ILE A 282 19.54 17.80 -27.51
CA ILE A 282 18.15 18.19 -27.25
C ILE A 282 18.04 18.75 -25.82
N PRO A 283 17.63 20.02 -25.63
CA PRO A 283 17.59 20.64 -24.30
C PRO A 283 16.78 19.86 -23.26
N ASN A 284 15.60 19.35 -23.64
CA ASN A 284 14.70 18.60 -22.74
C ASN A 284 15.30 17.29 -22.20
N PHE A 285 16.39 16.77 -22.80
CA PHE A 285 17.11 15.61 -22.31
C PHE A 285 18.30 15.97 -21.40
N ASN A 286 18.41 17.24 -20.97
CA ASN A 286 19.33 17.70 -19.95
C ASN A 286 18.53 18.27 -18.77
N SER A 287 18.52 17.56 -17.65
CA SER A 287 17.67 17.83 -16.48
C SER A 287 18.43 17.52 -15.18
N LYS A 288 17.82 17.71 -14.01
CA LYS A 288 18.41 17.37 -12.71
C LYS A 288 18.43 15.85 -12.46
N GLY A 289 19.55 15.30 -11.99
CA GLY A 289 19.61 13.99 -11.33
C GLY A 289 19.16 14.06 -9.85
N LEU A 290 19.39 12.99 -9.09
CA LEU A 290 18.95 12.85 -7.68
C LEU A 290 19.41 14.02 -6.78
N ASN A 291 20.62 14.51 -7.00
CA ASN A 291 21.28 15.52 -6.16
C ASN A 291 21.07 16.96 -6.70
N GLY A 292 20.04 17.20 -7.51
CA GLY A 292 19.81 18.50 -8.18
C GLY A 292 20.79 18.85 -9.31
N VAL A 293 21.89 18.09 -9.45
CA VAL A 293 22.96 18.32 -10.42
C VAL A 293 22.51 17.99 -11.85
N ALA A 294 22.92 18.80 -12.82
CA ALA A 294 22.62 18.58 -14.25
C ALA A 294 23.16 17.23 -14.76
N ALA A 295 22.30 16.51 -15.46
CA ALA A 295 22.48 15.17 -16.00
C ALA A 295 21.84 15.04 -17.38
N VAL A 296 22.40 14.17 -18.24
CA VAL A 296 21.67 13.67 -19.41
C VAL A 296 20.65 12.65 -18.91
N ILE A 297 19.41 12.80 -19.35
CA ILE A 297 18.29 11.95 -18.91
C ILE A 297 17.66 11.15 -20.04
N ARG A 298 17.01 10.05 -19.68
CA ARG A 298 16.04 9.33 -20.49
C ARG A 298 14.89 8.86 -19.59
N ASP A 299 13.67 9.27 -19.90
CA ASP A 299 12.47 8.87 -19.16
C ASP A 299 11.74 7.76 -19.91
N PHE A 300 11.14 6.83 -19.18
CA PHE A 300 10.34 5.75 -19.76
C PHE A 300 9.32 5.19 -18.76
N ARG A 301 8.43 4.33 -19.24
CA ARG A 301 7.46 3.60 -18.42
C ARG A 301 7.98 2.18 -18.20
N SER A 302 8.10 1.73 -16.96
CA SER A 302 8.26 0.30 -16.69
C SER A 302 6.95 -0.43 -16.98
N GLY A 303 7.00 -1.72 -17.29
CA GLY A 303 5.78 -2.50 -17.47
C GLY A 303 4.93 -2.59 -16.19
N ASN A 304 3.64 -2.83 -16.36
CA ASN A 304 2.69 -3.09 -15.26
C ASN A 304 1.74 -4.26 -15.55
N SER A 305 0.85 -4.57 -14.61
CA SER A 305 -0.12 -5.69 -14.68
C SER A 305 -0.93 -5.77 -15.97
N ASP A 306 -1.15 -4.63 -16.63
CA ASP A 306 -2.01 -4.52 -17.81
C ASP A 306 -1.21 -4.73 -19.11
N ASP A 307 0.11 -4.83 -19.04
CA ASP A 307 0.99 -5.06 -20.18
C ASP A 307 1.19 -6.57 -20.45
N ALA A 308 1.76 -6.90 -21.61
CA ALA A 308 2.14 -8.27 -21.93
C ALA A 308 3.09 -8.84 -20.87
N ASN A 309 2.83 -10.09 -20.44
CA ASN A 309 3.52 -10.78 -19.34
C ASN A 309 3.63 -9.89 -18.07
N ARG A 310 2.53 -9.23 -17.69
CA ARG A 310 2.41 -8.31 -16.54
C ARG A 310 3.53 -7.25 -16.45
N GLY A 311 4.10 -6.90 -17.60
CA GLY A 311 5.16 -5.91 -17.69
C GLY A 311 6.57 -6.43 -17.42
N ALA A 312 6.80 -7.73 -17.30
CA ALA A 312 8.13 -8.34 -17.24
C ALA A 312 8.54 -8.99 -18.58
N LEU A 313 9.78 -9.46 -18.66
CA LEU A 313 10.26 -10.26 -19.78
C LEU A 313 9.46 -11.56 -19.81
N PRO A 314 8.99 -11.98 -21.00
CA PRO A 314 8.33 -13.27 -21.16
C PRO A 314 9.27 -14.41 -20.72
N ASP A 315 8.80 -15.28 -19.83
CA ASP A 315 9.51 -16.48 -19.41
C ASP A 315 9.12 -17.70 -20.26
N ASN A 316 9.77 -18.84 -20.03
CA ASN A 316 9.73 -20.01 -20.91
C ASN A 316 9.24 -21.28 -20.18
N GLU A 317 9.53 -21.42 -18.88
CA GLU A 317 8.95 -22.44 -17.99
C GLU A 317 8.21 -21.71 -16.85
N ALA A 318 6.99 -22.13 -16.53
CA ALA A 318 6.25 -21.65 -15.35
C ALA A 318 6.96 -22.04 -14.04
N PRO A 319 6.83 -21.26 -12.94
CA PRO A 319 7.50 -21.55 -11.68
C PRO A 319 7.04 -22.88 -11.07
N ARG A 320 7.96 -23.71 -10.57
CA ARG A 320 7.64 -24.91 -9.78
C ARG A 320 8.04 -24.73 -8.34
N LEU A 321 7.28 -25.33 -7.43
CA LEU A 321 7.72 -25.57 -6.06
C LEU A 321 8.94 -26.51 -6.06
N VAL A 322 9.95 -26.23 -5.24
CA VAL A 322 11.16 -27.07 -5.11
C VAL A 322 11.54 -27.31 -3.64
N ALA A 323 12.11 -28.49 -3.37
CA ALA A 323 12.74 -28.80 -2.10
C ALA A 323 14.25 -28.64 -2.23
N ARG A 324 14.87 -27.84 -1.35
CA ARG A 324 16.33 -27.76 -1.20
C ARG A 324 16.74 -28.70 -0.06
N LYS A 325 17.46 -29.79 -0.37
CA LYS A 325 17.81 -30.84 0.60
C LYS A 325 19.32 -31.04 0.71
N GLU A 326 19.83 -30.91 1.92
CA GLU A 326 21.21 -31.31 2.25
C GLU A 326 21.37 -32.83 2.09
N MET A 327 22.22 -33.23 1.16
CA MET A 327 22.61 -34.62 0.92
C MET A 327 24.13 -34.74 1.05
N GLY A 328 24.71 -35.90 0.70
CA GLY A 328 26.15 -35.95 0.53
C GLY A 328 26.66 -36.99 -0.46
N ILE A 329 27.70 -36.62 -1.19
CA ILE A 329 28.34 -37.40 -2.24
C ILE A 329 29.31 -38.41 -1.62
N ARG A 330 29.05 -39.68 -1.89
CA ARG A 330 29.78 -40.85 -1.39
C ARG A 330 30.83 -41.33 -2.39
N ALA A 331 30.57 -41.13 -3.69
CA ALA A 331 31.51 -41.38 -4.77
C ALA A 331 31.19 -40.48 -5.99
N VAL A 332 32.22 -40.18 -6.77
CA VAL A 332 32.14 -39.53 -8.09
C VAL A 332 32.92 -40.41 -9.07
N ASP A 333 32.25 -40.92 -10.10
CA ASP A 333 32.93 -41.46 -11.29
C ASP A 333 32.86 -40.41 -12.41
N ILE A 334 33.99 -39.77 -12.68
CA ILE A 334 34.13 -38.74 -13.70
C ILE A 334 33.94 -39.33 -15.11
N THR A 335 34.27 -40.62 -15.31
CA THR A 335 34.26 -41.28 -16.63
C THR A 335 32.85 -41.64 -17.08
N SER A 336 32.00 -42.11 -16.15
CA SER A 336 30.60 -42.42 -16.42
C SER A 336 29.63 -41.29 -16.03
N ARG A 337 30.16 -40.19 -15.47
CA ARG A 337 29.41 -39.07 -14.86
C ARG A 337 28.39 -39.52 -13.82
N VAL A 338 28.74 -40.52 -13.02
CA VAL A 338 27.87 -41.06 -11.95
C VAL A 338 28.26 -40.47 -10.60
N LEU A 339 27.30 -39.81 -9.96
CA LEU A 339 27.35 -39.42 -8.55
C LEU A 339 26.61 -40.47 -7.72
N THR A 340 27.26 -41.02 -6.69
CA THR A 340 26.56 -41.79 -5.64
C THR A 340 26.24 -40.84 -4.49
N VAL A 341 24.96 -40.53 -4.29
CA VAL A 341 24.49 -39.53 -3.33
C VAL A 341 23.70 -40.20 -2.20
N HIS A 342 24.12 -39.98 -0.95
CA HIS A 342 23.40 -40.37 0.25
C HIS A 342 22.36 -39.29 0.61
N LYS A 343 21.07 -39.64 0.65
CA LYS A 343 19.93 -38.71 0.80
C LYS A 343 19.79 -38.04 2.16
N ARG A 344 20.60 -38.43 3.16
CA ARG A 344 20.61 -37.87 4.54
C ARG A 344 19.20 -37.72 5.13
N PHE A 345 18.44 -38.81 5.10
CA PHE A 345 17.08 -38.98 5.68
C PHE A 345 15.91 -38.31 4.94
N ALA A 346 16.14 -37.56 3.86
CA ALA A 346 15.05 -37.03 3.03
C ALA A 346 14.40 -38.14 2.16
N ASP A 347 13.08 -38.33 2.25
CA ASP A 347 12.30 -39.25 1.40
C ASP A 347 11.88 -38.59 0.07
N VAL A 348 12.79 -37.83 -0.53
CA VAL A 348 12.58 -37.22 -1.85
C VAL A 348 12.99 -38.15 -2.99
N VAL A 349 12.27 -38.06 -4.11
CA VAL A 349 12.60 -38.78 -5.35
C VAL A 349 13.52 -37.89 -6.19
N LEU A 350 14.70 -38.39 -6.55
CA LEU A 350 15.64 -37.68 -7.42
C LEU A 350 15.34 -38.05 -8.89
N ARG A 351 14.75 -37.11 -9.63
CA ARG A 351 14.13 -37.31 -10.94
C ARG A 351 15.03 -36.94 -12.12
N PRO A 352 15.12 -37.80 -13.15
CA PRO A 352 15.90 -37.52 -14.35
C PRO A 352 15.16 -36.65 -15.37
N ARG A 353 15.93 -35.87 -16.14
CA ARG A 353 15.48 -35.01 -17.26
C ARG A 353 14.94 -35.77 -18.47
N ILE A 354 15.50 -36.94 -18.80
CA ILE A 354 15.18 -37.62 -20.08
C ILE A 354 13.72 -38.12 -20.09
N PRO A 355 12.95 -37.82 -21.16
CA PRO A 355 11.53 -38.16 -21.22
C PRO A 355 11.25 -39.66 -21.11
N PHE A 356 10.19 -39.97 -20.38
CA PHE A 356 9.47 -41.23 -20.42
C PHE A 356 8.42 -41.17 -21.55
N VAL A 357 8.84 -41.01 -22.82
CA VAL A 357 7.90 -40.88 -23.96
C VAL A 357 8.47 -41.50 -25.24
N ASP A 358 7.64 -42.33 -25.89
CA ASP A 358 7.72 -42.96 -27.22
C ASP A 358 8.99 -42.76 -28.08
N GLY A 359 9.76 -43.85 -28.21
CA GLY A 359 10.76 -44.03 -29.26
C GLY A 359 10.35 -45.13 -30.26
N PRO A 360 10.57 -44.97 -31.58
CA PRO A 360 10.22 -46.00 -32.56
C PRO A 360 11.08 -47.26 -32.41
N TYR A 361 10.48 -48.42 -32.71
CA TYR A 361 11.22 -49.69 -32.79
C TYR A 361 12.11 -49.75 -34.04
N SER A 362 13.30 -50.30 -33.86
CA SER A 362 14.21 -50.71 -34.94
C SER A 362 13.51 -51.74 -35.82
N SER A 363 13.33 -51.37 -37.09
CA SER A 363 12.75 -52.24 -38.13
C SER A 363 13.66 -53.40 -38.55
N ILE A 364 14.88 -53.48 -38.00
CA ILE A 364 15.90 -54.46 -38.38
C ILE A 364 16.01 -55.58 -37.34
N ASP A 365 15.94 -55.26 -36.04
CA ASP A 365 16.18 -56.20 -34.93
C ASP A 365 15.16 -56.10 -33.77
N GLY A 366 14.12 -55.29 -33.91
CA GLY A 366 12.99 -55.22 -32.96
C GLY A 366 13.28 -54.52 -31.63
N ARG A 367 14.47 -53.93 -31.45
CA ARG A 367 14.84 -53.16 -30.25
C ARG A 367 14.30 -51.72 -30.35
N PRO A 368 13.86 -51.08 -29.26
CA PRO A 368 13.56 -49.65 -29.30
C PRO A 368 14.83 -48.84 -29.62
N LEU A 369 14.69 -47.77 -30.41
CA LEU A 369 15.79 -46.88 -30.81
C LEU A 369 16.09 -45.78 -29.77
N GLY A 370 15.47 -45.84 -28.59
CA GLY A 370 15.69 -44.98 -27.44
C GLY A 370 15.62 -45.79 -26.14
N PRO A 371 15.98 -45.20 -24.97
CA PRO A 371 16.04 -45.92 -23.70
C PRO A 371 14.68 -46.49 -23.29
N ASN A 372 14.65 -47.75 -22.86
CA ASN A 372 13.44 -48.49 -22.50
C ASN A 372 12.63 -47.77 -21.40
N ARG A 373 11.61 -47.00 -21.74
CA ARG A 373 10.77 -46.27 -20.77
C ARG A 373 9.29 -46.26 -21.17
N ILE A 374 8.46 -46.29 -20.14
CA ILE A 374 7.00 -46.25 -20.15
C ILE A 374 6.55 -44.86 -20.62
N PRO A 375 5.44 -44.69 -21.36
CA PRO A 375 4.91 -43.37 -21.70
C PRO A 375 4.45 -42.56 -20.47
N GLN A 376 4.58 -41.24 -20.53
CA GLN A 376 4.00 -40.23 -19.63
C GLN A 376 3.03 -39.34 -20.44
N ALA A 377 1.96 -38.86 -19.80
CA ALA A 377 0.99 -37.96 -20.44
C ALA A 377 1.60 -36.61 -20.85
N ARG A 378 2.61 -36.13 -20.11
CA ARG A 378 3.37 -34.89 -20.35
C ARG A 378 4.85 -35.17 -20.03
N PRO A 379 5.83 -34.76 -20.86
CA PRO A 379 7.25 -34.99 -20.60
C PRO A 379 7.82 -33.97 -19.60
N LEU A 380 8.71 -34.42 -18.72
CA LEU A 380 9.54 -33.53 -17.88
C LEU A 380 10.48 -32.68 -18.75
N ILE A 381 10.47 -31.35 -18.57
CA ILE A 381 11.26 -30.38 -19.35
C ILE A 381 12.68 -30.22 -18.77
N SER A 382 12.76 -30.38 -17.46
CA SER A 382 13.94 -30.25 -16.61
C SER A 382 13.93 -31.37 -15.57
N GLY A 383 15.12 -31.91 -15.27
CA GLY A 383 15.32 -32.86 -14.16
C GLY A 383 15.88 -32.13 -12.94
N ASP A 384 15.89 -32.82 -11.79
CA ASP A 384 16.42 -32.27 -10.54
C ASP A 384 17.92 -31.95 -10.67
N VAL A 385 18.45 -31.12 -9.75
CA VAL A 385 19.81 -30.60 -9.82
C VAL A 385 20.59 -30.89 -8.55
N ILE A 386 21.85 -31.33 -8.67
CA ILE A 386 22.79 -31.46 -7.56
C ILE A 386 23.76 -30.27 -7.58
N TRP A 387 23.90 -29.59 -6.45
CA TRP A 387 24.81 -28.47 -6.23
C TRP A 387 25.88 -28.81 -5.19
N GLN A 388 27.13 -28.39 -5.42
CA GLN A 388 28.18 -28.43 -4.41
C GLN A 388 29.16 -27.26 -4.61
N THR A 389 29.41 -26.49 -3.55
CA THR A 389 30.49 -25.48 -3.56
C THR A 389 31.82 -26.14 -3.19
N VAL A 390 32.74 -26.21 -4.15
CA VAL A 390 34.09 -26.77 -4.03
C VAL A 390 35.11 -25.64 -4.09
N GLU A 391 36.25 -25.78 -3.40
CA GLU A 391 37.36 -24.82 -3.49
C GLU A 391 38.31 -25.24 -4.62
N SER A 392 38.53 -24.38 -5.61
CA SER A 392 39.40 -24.66 -6.76
C SER A 392 40.83 -24.90 -6.28
N PRO A 393 41.42 -26.09 -6.52
CA PRO A 393 42.81 -26.37 -6.12
C PRO A 393 43.85 -25.51 -6.86
N ALA A 394 43.46 -24.81 -7.93
CA ALA A 394 44.33 -23.96 -8.73
C ALA A 394 44.36 -22.50 -8.25
N THR A 395 43.26 -21.99 -7.69
CA THR A 395 43.06 -20.55 -7.41
C THR A 395 42.59 -20.24 -5.98
N GLY A 396 42.08 -21.21 -5.22
CA GLY A 396 41.40 -20.98 -3.94
C GLY A 396 39.98 -20.38 -4.08
N GLU A 397 39.46 -20.29 -5.31
CA GLU A 397 38.12 -19.78 -5.58
C GLU A 397 37.04 -20.80 -5.19
N ARG A 398 35.98 -20.36 -4.51
CA ARG A 398 34.85 -21.22 -4.13
C ARG A 398 33.83 -21.29 -5.28
N VAL A 399 33.95 -22.32 -6.11
CA VAL A 399 33.13 -22.58 -7.29
C VAL A 399 31.94 -23.46 -6.90
N THR A 400 30.71 -23.01 -7.18
CA THR A 400 29.51 -23.86 -7.09
C THR A 400 29.33 -24.63 -8.38
N ILE A 401 29.51 -25.95 -8.31
CA ILE A 401 29.22 -26.89 -9.40
C ILE A 401 27.74 -27.24 -9.33
N ALA A 402 27.02 -27.07 -10.44
CA ALA A 402 25.62 -27.44 -10.59
C ALA A 402 25.44 -28.44 -11.74
N ALA A 403 24.73 -29.53 -11.48
CA ALA A 403 24.58 -30.62 -12.44
C ALA A 403 23.16 -31.20 -12.46
N GLN A 404 22.53 -31.25 -13.64
CA GLN A 404 21.17 -31.76 -13.82
C GLN A 404 21.18 -33.27 -13.98
N ILE A 405 20.29 -33.96 -13.27
CA ILE A 405 20.16 -35.42 -13.32
C ILE A 405 19.61 -35.84 -14.68
N ILE A 406 20.35 -36.68 -15.39
CA ILE A 406 20.04 -37.22 -16.71
C ILE A 406 19.43 -38.62 -16.58
N GLU A 407 19.93 -39.44 -15.66
CA GLU A 407 19.35 -40.74 -15.30
C GLU A 407 19.55 -41.04 -13.80
N ASN A 408 18.56 -41.68 -13.17
CA ASN A 408 18.70 -42.26 -11.83
C ASN A 408 18.70 -43.78 -11.99
N LEU A 409 19.86 -44.40 -11.76
CA LEU A 409 20.14 -45.82 -12.04
C LEU A 409 19.48 -46.78 -11.04
N ASP A 410 18.83 -46.25 -10.00
CA ASP A 410 18.13 -47.02 -8.96
C ASP A 410 16.59 -46.91 -9.05
N ILE A 411 16.07 -46.13 -10.01
CA ILE A 411 14.66 -46.21 -10.43
C ILE A 411 14.50 -47.42 -11.40
N PRO A 412 13.59 -48.37 -11.14
CA PRO A 412 13.33 -49.47 -12.06
C PRO A 412 12.83 -49.00 -13.43
N ALA A 413 13.28 -49.65 -14.49
CA ALA A 413 12.80 -49.42 -15.87
C ALA A 413 11.70 -50.42 -16.33
N ASN A 414 11.27 -51.33 -15.44
CA ASN A 414 10.23 -52.32 -15.74
C ASN A 414 8.84 -51.74 -15.42
N GLU A 415 7.95 -51.72 -16.40
CA GLU A 415 6.56 -51.25 -16.28
C GLU A 415 5.75 -51.95 -15.17
N ASN A 416 6.19 -53.15 -14.72
CA ASN A 416 5.55 -53.97 -13.69
C ASN A 416 6.25 -53.93 -12.30
N ASP A 417 7.32 -53.14 -12.10
CA ASP A 417 7.94 -52.97 -10.78
C ASP A 417 7.19 -51.88 -10.00
N SER A 418 6.73 -52.16 -8.77
CA SER A 418 5.99 -51.19 -7.96
C SER A 418 6.81 -49.99 -7.46
N GLY A 419 8.15 -50.01 -7.64
CA GLY A 419 9.02 -48.85 -7.46
C GLY A 419 9.19 -47.98 -8.71
N LEU A 420 8.52 -48.30 -9.82
CA LEU A 420 8.56 -47.52 -11.07
C LEU A 420 8.10 -46.08 -10.84
N GLY A 421 8.90 -45.10 -11.27
CA GLY A 421 8.58 -43.66 -11.20
C GLY A 421 8.61 -43.05 -9.78
N ILE A 422 8.18 -43.80 -8.77
CA ILE A 422 8.31 -43.47 -7.34
C ILE A 422 9.78 -43.56 -6.89
N GLY A 423 10.56 -44.44 -7.52
CA GLY A 423 11.85 -44.89 -7.01
C GLY A 423 11.70 -45.76 -5.76
N LYS A 424 12.77 -46.44 -5.37
CA LYS A 424 12.82 -47.16 -4.10
C LYS A 424 13.29 -46.20 -2.99
N ALA A 425 12.80 -46.38 -1.77
CA ALA A 425 13.17 -45.58 -0.59
C ALA A 425 14.59 -45.95 -0.09
N ALA A 426 15.57 -45.91 -0.99
CA ALA A 426 16.96 -46.20 -0.73
C ALA A 426 17.67 -44.96 -0.17
N THR A 427 18.52 -45.18 0.83
CA THR A 427 19.31 -44.15 1.51
C THR A 427 20.41 -43.56 0.62
N GLU A 428 20.85 -44.30 -0.40
CA GLU A 428 21.76 -43.85 -1.46
C GLU A 428 21.05 -43.93 -2.82
N ALA A 429 21.43 -43.07 -3.76
CA ALA A 429 20.99 -43.10 -5.15
C ALA A 429 22.18 -42.83 -6.09
N ARG A 430 22.23 -43.52 -7.23
CA ARG A 430 23.28 -43.42 -8.26
C ARG A 430 22.75 -42.66 -9.47
N LEU A 431 23.33 -41.50 -9.72
CA LEU A 431 22.78 -40.47 -10.59
C LEU A 431 23.75 -40.21 -11.74
N VAL A 432 23.36 -40.48 -12.98
CA VAL A 432 24.04 -39.95 -14.16
C VAL A 432 23.65 -38.48 -14.29
N VAL A 433 24.64 -37.59 -14.37
CA VAL A 433 24.45 -36.14 -14.52
C VAL A 433 25.02 -35.62 -15.84
N ASP A 434 24.58 -34.42 -16.27
CA ASP A 434 25.06 -33.79 -17.50
C ASP A 434 26.49 -33.25 -17.40
N THR A 435 26.90 -32.78 -16.24
CA THR A 435 28.28 -32.40 -15.94
C THR A 435 28.74 -32.92 -14.58
N VAL A 436 30.03 -33.19 -14.46
CA VAL A 436 30.73 -33.38 -13.17
C VAL A 436 31.80 -32.29 -12.96
N HIS A 437 31.80 -31.28 -13.84
CA HIS A 437 32.75 -30.18 -13.95
C HIS A 437 32.04 -28.84 -13.71
N GLY A 438 32.64 -27.99 -12.88
CA GLY A 438 32.49 -26.53 -12.93
C GLY A 438 33.83 -25.89 -13.34
N TYR A 439 33.84 -24.56 -13.46
CA TYR A 439 35.02 -23.81 -13.89
C TYR A 439 35.24 -22.58 -12.98
N ASP A 440 36.50 -22.33 -12.60
CA ASP A 440 36.87 -21.11 -11.86
C ASP A 440 37.06 -19.89 -12.77
N SER A 441 37.29 -18.70 -12.20
CA SER A 441 37.46 -17.44 -12.95
C SER A 441 38.65 -17.41 -13.91
N ALA A 442 39.61 -18.34 -13.76
CA ALA A 442 40.73 -18.53 -14.69
C ALA A 442 40.48 -19.66 -15.71
N GLY A 443 39.30 -20.31 -15.67
CA GLY A 443 38.90 -21.38 -16.57
C GLY A 443 39.44 -22.76 -16.19
N ASN A 444 39.96 -22.95 -14.98
CA ASN A 444 40.39 -24.27 -14.51
C ASN A 444 39.17 -25.13 -14.16
N VAL A 445 39.22 -26.42 -14.52
CA VAL A 445 38.19 -27.40 -14.15
C VAL A 445 38.21 -27.65 -12.65
N VAL A 446 37.03 -27.58 -12.02
CA VAL A 446 36.78 -27.99 -10.63
C VAL A 446 35.76 -29.13 -10.67
N THR A 447 35.97 -30.19 -9.88
CA THR A 447 35.12 -31.41 -9.90
C THR A 447 34.39 -31.60 -8.57
N PHE A 448 33.24 -32.30 -8.58
CA PHE A 448 32.58 -32.71 -7.34
C PHE A 448 33.53 -33.49 -6.42
N GLU A 449 33.45 -33.21 -5.12
CA GLU A 449 34.14 -33.92 -4.05
C GLU A 449 33.23 -34.99 -3.41
N ALA A 450 33.80 -36.16 -3.12
CA ALA A 450 33.16 -37.23 -2.34
C ALA A 450 33.81 -37.39 -0.96
N SER A 451 33.10 -38.03 -0.02
CA SER A 451 33.70 -38.56 1.21
C SER A 451 33.23 -39.99 1.50
N THR A 452 34.13 -40.78 2.06
CA THR A 452 33.86 -42.13 2.59
C THR A 452 33.08 -42.12 3.91
N ASP A 453 32.86 -40.95 4.52
CA ASP A 453 31.98 -40.78 5.69
C ASP A 453 30.56 -41.30 5.39
N THR A 454 29.87 -41.81 6.40
CA THR A 454 28.53 -42.43 6.28
C THR A 454 27.52 -41.57 5.51
N PHE A 455 27.62 -40.25 5.65
CA PHE A 455 26.70 -39.28 5.05
C PHE A 455 27.24 -38.56 3.80
N GLY A 456 28.43 -38.95 3.30
CA GLY A 456 29.09 -38.34 2.14
C GLY A 456 29.57 -36.89 2.37
N LYS A 457 30.37 -36.37 1.44
CA LYS A 457 30.76 -34.94 1.40
C LYS A 457 29.53 -34.12 1.06
N GLU A 458 29.33 -32.99 1.74
CA GLU A 458 28.09 -32.22 1.68
C GLU A 458 27.74 -31.75 0.25
N CYS A 459 26.47 -31.81 -0.11
CA CYS A 459 25.90 -31.26 -1.33
C CYS A 459 24.43 -30.86 -1.09
N THR A 460 23.85 -30.07 -1.98
CA THR A 460 22.41 -29.74 -1.96
C THR A 460 21.74 -30.34 -3.19
N ALA A 461 20.67 -31.10 -3.00
CA ALA A 461 19.76 -31.47 -4.08
C ALA A 461 18.62 -30.44 -4.15
N VAL A 462 18.35 -29.94 -5.36
CA VAL A 462 17.17 -29.13 -5.69
C VAL A 462 16.20 -30.03 -6.44
N VAL A 463 15.13 -30.42 -5.76
CA VAL A 463 14.12 -31.38 -6.26
C VAL A 463 12.85 -30.65 -6.65
N ALA A 464 12.35 -30.87 -7.87
CA ALA A 464 11.09 -30.30 -8.34
C ALA A 464 9.88 -31.07 -7.79
N TYR A 465 8.86 -30.33 -7.35
CA TYR A 465 7.58 -30.90 -6.92
C TYR A 465 6.75 -31.33 -8.13
N HIS A 466 6.24 -32.57 -8.10
CA HIS A 466 5.24 -33.04 -9.04
C HIS A 466 4.07 -33.67 -8.28
N HIS A 467 2.89 -33.03 -8.30
CA HIS A 467 1.74 -33.46 -7.50
C HIS A 467 1.34 -34.91 -7.79
N SER A 468 0.99 -35.18 -9.04
CA SER A 468 0.87 -36.50 -9.64
C SER A 468 1.53 -36.49 -11.03
N ILE A 469 1.95 -37.66 -11.50
CA ILE A 469 2.45 -37.88 -12.86
C ILE A 469 1.72 -39.08 -13.42
N THR A 470 0.82 -38.84 -14.37
CA THR A 470 0.06 -39.89 -15.06
C THR A 470 0.95 -40.65 -16.05
N LEU A 471 1.15 -41.94 -15.80
CA LEU A 471 1.77 -42.86 -16.76
C LEU A 471 0.74 -43.26 -17.84
N GLY A 472 1.19 -43.38 -19.09
CA GLY A 472 0.35 -43.43 -20.30
C GLY A 472 -0.55 -44.67 -20.46
N THR A 473 -0.52 -45.62 -19.53
CA THR A 473 -1.52 -46.69 -19.41
C THR A 473 -2.73 -46.30 -18.56
N GLY A 474 -2.72 -45.11 -17.93
CA GLY A 474 -3.84 -44.54 -17.18
C GLY A 474 -4.16 -45.20 -15.84
N THR A 475 -3.31 -46.12 -15.36
CA THR A 475 -3.60 -46.97 -14.19
C THR A 475 -2.68 -46.74 -12.98
N VAL A 476 -1.64 -45.90 -13.12
CA VAL A 476 -0.68 -45.59 -12.05
C VAL A 476 -0.34 -44.11 -12.09
N GLU A 477 -0.68 -43.40 -11.01
CA GLU A 477 -0.18 -42.06 -10.70
C GLU A 477 1.04 -42.18 -9.78
N VAL A 478 2.10 -41.40 -10.04
CA VAL A 478 3.30 -41.33 -9.18
C VAL A 478 3.66 -39.88 -8.91
N GLY A 479 3.93 -39.49 -7.66
CA GLY A 479 4.14 -38.07 -7.33
C GLY A 479 4.55 -37.79 -5.89
N ASP A 480 4.60 -36.50 -5.56
CA ASP A 480 4.99 -35.93 -4.27
C ASP A 480 3.78 -35.47 -3.44
N SER A 481 2.55 -35.68 -3.89
CA SER A 481 1.33 -35.38 -3.10
C SER A 481 1.38 -35.97 -1.68
N ALA A 482 1.85 -37.20 -1.52
CA ALA A 482 2.06 -37.87 -0.23
C ALA A 482 3.32 -37.40 0.54
N ARG A 483 4.17 -36.57 -0.07
CA ARG A 483 5.50 -36.14 0.43
C ARG A 483 5.67 -34.63 0.52
N ILE A 484 4.60 -33.86 0.30
CA ILE A 484 4.63 -32.39 0.26
C ILE A 484 5.28 -31.74 1.49
N ALA A 485 5.23 -32.40 2.66
CA ALA A 485 5.96 -31.99 3.87
C ALA A 485 7.47 -31.80 3.65
N GLU A 486 8.10 -32.53 2.72
CA GLU A 486 9.51 -32.35 2.34
C GLU A 486 9.80 -31.02 1.64
N PHE A 487 8.78 -30.34 1.10
CA PHE A 487 8.93 -29.08 0.39
C PHE A 487 8.74 -27.86 1.32
N LEU A 488 8.28 -28.09 2.56
CA LEU A 488 8.31 -27.11 3.63
C LEU A 488 9.75 -26.89 4.12
N THR A 489 10.10 -25.64 4.36
CA THR A 489 11.29 -25.23 5.12
C THR A 489 10.84 -24.52 6.39
N PHE A 490 11.43 -24.82 7.53
CA PHE A 490 11.13 -24.19 8.81
C PHE A 490 12.38 -23.49 9.36
N VAL A 491 12.19 -22.33 9.99
CA VAL A 491 13.27 -21.60 10.68
C VAL A 491 12.78 -21.18 12.08
N PRO A 492 13.34 -21.72 13.18
CA PRO A 492 14.40 -22.75 13.22
C PRO A 492 13.97 -24.08 12.61
N ALA A 493 14.95 -24.85 12.11
CA ALA A 493 14.69 -26.17 11.54
C ALA A 493 14.37 -27.21 12.64
N PRO A 494 13.38 -28.09 12.43
CA PRO A 494 13.01 -29.10 13.42
C PRO A 494 14.10 -30.15 13.66
N PRO A 495 14.06 -30.86 14.80
CA PRO A 495 14.95 -31.98 15.06
C PRO A 495 14.72 -33.08 14.02
N ARG A 496 15.79 -33.52 13.33
CA ARG A 496 15.70 -34.63 12.34
C ARG A 496 15.47 -36.01 12.98
N PHE A 497 15.50 -36.10 14.31
CA PHE A 497 15.38 -37.36 15.06
C PHE A 497 14.57 -37.18 16.35
N ASP A 498 13.89 -38.25 16.76
CA ASP A 498 13.27 -38.35 18.09
C ASP A 498 14.31 -38.62 19.19
N SER A 499 13.86 -38.70 20.46
CA SER A 499 14.74 -39.01 21.60
C SER A 499 15.25 -40.46 21.64
N GLN A 500 14.97 -41.25 20.61
CA GLN A 500 15.42 -42.63 20.39
C GLN A 500 16.30 -42.76 19.13
N ASN A 501 16.62 -41.65 18.45
CA ASN A 501 17.34 -41.57 17.17
C ASN A 501 16.60 -42.17 15.95
N ASN A 502 15.27 -42.31 15.99
CA ASN A 502 14.47 -42.60 14.80
C ASN A 502 14.33 -41.30 13.98
N PRO A 503 14.41 -41.33 12.63
CA PRO A 503 14.15 -40.16 11.80
C PRO A 503 12.73 -39.62 12.00
N LEU A 504 12.59 -38.31 12.17
CA LEU A 504 11.30 -37.62 12.24
C LEU A 504 10.86 -37.12 10.85
N PRO A 505 9.55 -37.08 10.55
CA PRO A 505 9.03 -36.36 9.39
C PRO A 505 9.38 -34.87 9.48
N PRO A 506 9.65 -34.18 8.35
CA PRO A 506 10.09 -32.79 8.32
C PRO A 506 9.01 -31.78 8.79
N ASN A 507 7.78 -32.24 9.00
CA ASN A 507 6.63 -31.46 9.47
C ASN A 507 6.17 -31.83 10.89
N GLU A 508 6.94 -32.63 11.65
CA GLU A 508 6.67 -32.94 13.07
C GLU A 508 7.68 -32.30 14.02
N ASN A 509 7.27 -32.08 15.28
CA ASN A 509 8.03 -31.40 16.32
C ASN A 509 8.53 -29.99 15.91
N ILE A 510 7.69 -29.25 15.19
CA ILE A 510 7.93 -27.85 14.82
C ILE A 510 7.89 -26.96 16.08
N ASP A 511 8.80 -26.00 16.19
CA ASP A 511 8.79 -25.03 17.28
C ASP A 511 7.60 -24.06 17.11
N PRO A 512 6.81 -23.72 18.16
CA PRO A 512 5.74 -22.73 18.06
C PRO A 512 6.17 -21.35 17.54
N VAL A 513 7.45 -20.95 17.63
CA VAL A 513 7.95 -19.70 17.01
C VAL A 513 8.63 -19.90 15.65
N ALA A 514 8.52 -21.08 15.04
CA ALA A 514 9.08 -21.34 13.72
C ALA A 514 8.29 -20.66 12.59
N THR A 515 9.03 -19.94 11.75
CA THR A 515 8.53 -19.41 10.46
C THR A 515 8.52 -20.52 9.41
N VAL A 516 7.62 -20.42 8.43
CA VAL A 516 7.46 -21.40 7.34
C VAL A 516 7.88 -20.77 6.02
N ALA A 517 8.64 -21.48 5.20
CA ALA A 517 9.04 -21.03 3.86
C ALA A 517 8.84 -22.11 2.79
N LEU A 518 8.51 -21.66 1.58
CA LEU A 518 8.49 -22.46 0.36
C LEU A 518 9.55 -21.94 -0.61
N ASN A 519 10.21 -22.85 -1.33
CA ASN A 519 11.22 -22.50 -2.33
C ASN A 519 10.68 -22.78 -3.74
N PHE A 520 11.10 -21.98 -4.71
CA PHE A 520 10.63 -21.99 -6.09
C PHE A 520 11.81 -22.19 -7.06
N SER A 521 11.52 -22.73 -8.25
CA SER A 521 12.53 -23.05 -9.28
C SER A 521 13.16 -21.84 -9.96
N LYS A 522 12.67 -20.63 -9.66
CA LYS A 522 13.05 -19.32 -10.21
C LYS A 522 12.41 -18.22 -9.34
N PRO A 523 12.72 -16.93 -9.57
CA PRO A 523 12.14 -15.84 -8.78
C PRO A 523 10.62 -15.67 -8.99
N MET A 524 9.90 -15.47 -7.89
CA MET A 524 8.46 -15.15 -7.85
C MET A 524 8.25 -13.62 -7.82
N SER A 525 7.02 -13.15 -8.09
CA SER A 525 6.65 -11.74 -7.91
C SER A 525 6.07 -11.53 -6.52
N ILE A 526 6.81 -10.93 -5.59
CA ILE A 526 6.37 -10.81 -4.19
C ILE A 526 5.07 -9.99 -4.05
N GLU A 527 4.85 -9.01 -4.93
CA GLU A 527 3.58 -8.26 -5.09
C GLU A 527 2.32 -9.13 -5.31
N THR A 528 2.49 -10.40 -5.68
CA THR A 528 1.39 -11.36 -5.95
C THR A 528 1.24 -12.39 -4.84
N VAL A 529 2.18 -12.43 -3.90
CA VAL A 529 2.07 -13.21 -2.67
C VAL A 529 1.16 -12.46 -1.72
N ARG A 530 0.06 -13.10 -1.37
CA ARG A 530 -0.92 -12.59 -0.42
C ARG A 530 -1.02 -13.53 0.77
N PRO A 531 -0.35 -13.24 1.90
CA PRO A 531 -0.36 -14.09 3.10
C PRO A 531 -1.76 -14.24 3.74
N GLU A 532 -2.72 -13.43 3.31
CA GLU A 532 -4.13 -13.44 3.71
C GLU A 532 -5.07 -14.15 2.70
N ASN A 533 -4.63 -14.36 1.46
CA ASN A 533 -5.49 -14.69 0.31
C ASN A 533 -4.98 -15.79 -0.64
N ASN A 534 -3.69 -16.14 -0.69
CA ASN A 534 -3.23 -17.20 -1.62
C ASN A 534 -2.00 -18.03 -1.20
N PHE A 535 -1.17 -17.57 -0.27
CA PHE A 535 -0.12 -18.39 0.35
C PHE A 535 -0.21 -18.22 1.87
N VAL A 536 -1.04 -19.03 2.52
CA VAL A 536 -1.51 -18.78 3.88
C VAL A 536 -1.09 -19.90 4.84
N ILE A 537 -0.75 -19.55 6.08
CA ILE A 537 -0.80 -20.48 7.21
C ILE A 537 -2.22 -20.45 7.79
N ALA A 538 -2.80 -21.61 8.09
CA ALA A 538 -4.12 -21.72 8.68
C ALA A 538 -4.15 -22.64 9.91
N ASN A 539 -5.10 -22.38 10.80
CA ASN A 539 -5.31 -23.13 12.04
C ASN A 539 -6.21 -24.37 11.81
N LYS A 540 -6.58 -25.09 12.88
CA LYS A 540 -7.42 -26.30 12.84
C LYS A 540 -8.72 -26.17 12.03
N LEU A 541 -9.27 -24.96 11.92
CA LEU A 541 -10.52 -24.68 11.21
C LEU A 541 -10.29 -24.63 9.69
N GLY A 542 -9.09 -24.22 9.26
CA GLY A 542 -8.67 -24.16 7.87
C GLY A 542 -8.13 -25.47 7.32
N ALA A 543 -8.68 -26.63 7.69
CA ALA A 543 -8.14 -27.92 7.26
C ALA A 543 -8.29 -28.22 5.75
N GLN A 544 -9.02 -27.39 4.99
CA GLN A 544 -9.28 -27.49 3.54
C GLN A 544 -9.32 -26.06 2.94
N PRO A 545 -8.83 -25.82 1.71
CA PRO A 545 -8.55 -24.47 1.20
C PRO A 545 -9.79 -23.61 0.86
N GLU A 546 -11.02 -24.14 0.88
CA GLU A 546 -12.23 -23.41 0.49
C GLU A 546 -12.57 -22.23 1.40
N PHE A 547 -11.99 -22.13 2.61
CA PHE A 547 -12.11 -20.91 3.42
C PHE A 547 -11.45 -19.70 2.74
N ILE A 548 -10.43 -19.89 1.91
CA ILE A 548 -9.61 -18.78 1.38
C ILE A 548 -10.44 -17.92 0.42
N ALA A 549 -11.36 -18.55 -0.33
CA ALA A 549 -12.31 -17.90 -1.22
C ALA A 549 -13.49 -17.23 -0.49
N ASN A 550 -13.50 -17.21 0.84
CA ASN A 550 -14.58 -16.65 1.66
C ASN A 550 -14.00 -15.78 2.79
N ALA A 551 -13.98 -14.46 2.59
CA ALA A 551 -13.44 -13.45 3.52
C ALA A 551 -13.64 -13.79 5.01
N LYS A 552 -14.91 -13.99 5.36
CA LYS A 552 -15.46 -14.35 6.66
C LYS A 552 -14.85 -15.62 7.27
N VAL A 553 -14.74 -16.69 6.48
CA VAL A 553 -14.15 -17.94 6.97
C VAL A 553 -12.62 -17.83 7.01
N GLY A 554 -12.02 -17.07 6.08
CA GLY A 554 -10.60 -16.74 6.03
C GLY A 554 -10.10 -15.95 7.24
N GLY A 555 -10.80 -14.88 7.65
CA GLY A 555 -10.43 -14.08 8.83
C GLY A 555 -10.42 -14.86 10.16
N LEU A 556 -11.05 -16.05 10.19
CA LEU A 556 -11.13 -16.95 11.33
C LEU A 556 -10.15 -18.15 11.24
N ALA A 557 -9.76 -18.52 10.02
CA ALA A 557 -8.92 -19.68 9.74
C ALA A 557 -7.44 -19.32 9.53
N VAL A 558 -7.15 -18.19 8.88
CA VAL A 558 -5.79 -17.73 8.57
C VAL A 558 -5.08 -17.26 9.84
N VAL A 559 -3.84 -17.68 10.00
CA VAL A 559 -2.88 -17.08 10.94
C VAL A 559 -2.23 -15.88 10.24
N PRO A 560 -2.33 -14.65 10.76
CA PRO A 560 -1.67 -13.50 10.16
C PRO A 560 -0.17 -13.70 10.04
N THR A 561 0.34 -13.54 8.83
CA THR A 561 1.76 -13.67 8.51
C THR A 561 2.24 -12.51 7.65
N GLU A 562 3.54 -12.26 7.71
CA GLU A 562 4.25 -11.32 6.85
C GLU A 562 5.02 -12.13 5.80
N ALA A 563 4.79 -11.87 4.51
CA ALA A 563 5.51 -12.51 3.42
C ALA A 563 6.86 -11.81 3.19
N THR A 564 7.96 -12.53 3.34
CA THR A 564 9.33 -12.02 3.17
C THR A 564 10.15 -12.93 2.27
N ASP A 565 11.03 -12.35 1.46
CA ASP A 565 12.06 -13.12 0.75
C ASP A 565 13.15 -13.56 1.75
N LEU A 566 13.41 -14.86 1.83
CA LEU A 566 14.37 -15.45 2.77
C LEU A 566 15.83 -15.26 2.32
N TYR A 567 16.09 -15.11 1.02
CA TYR A 567 17.44 -15.08 0.44
C TYR A 567 17.74 -13.80 -0.37
N SER A 568 16.77 -12.91 -0.56
CA SER A 568 16.86 -11.75 -1.45
C SER A 568 17.17 -12.15 -2.91
N ASP A 569 16.60 -13.28 -3.34
CA ASP A 569 16.73 -13.85 -4.68
C ASP A 569 15.37 -14.12 -5.38
N GLY A 570 14.25 -13.81 -4.71
CA GLY A 570 12.88 -14.07 -5.12
C GLY A 570 12.47 -15.55 -5.14
N THR A 571 13.38 -16.48 -4.86
CA THR A 571 13.16 -17.94 -4.99
C THR A 571 12.75 -18.62 -3.69
N SER A 572 12.70 -17.92 -2.56
CA SER A 572 12.28 -18.50 -1.28
C SER A 572 11.42 -17.51 -0.51
N ILE A 573 10.13 -17.82 -0.39
CA ILE A 573 9.15 -16.95 0.27
C ILE A 573 8.86 -17.56 1.64
N ARG A 574 9.16 -16.79 2.69
CA ARG A 574 8.92 -17.10 4.10
C ARG A 574 7.71 -16.33 4.61
N LEU A 575 6.75 -17.05 5.17
CA LEU A 575 5.68 -16.55 6.00
C LEU A 575 6.17 -16.44 7.44
N ASN A 576 6.35 -15.20 7.90
CA ASN A 576 6.78 -14.86 9.24
C ASN A 576 5.57 -14.68 10.18
N THR A 577 5.56 -15.34 11.33
CA THR A 577 4.51 -15.24 12.37
C THR A 577 5.03 -14.38 13.54
N PRO A 578 4.63 -13.09 13.68
CA PRO A 578 5.36 -12.14 14.53
C PRO A 578 5.52 -12.51 16.01
N LEU A 579 4.54 -13.19 16.61
CA LEU A 579 4.62 -13.70 18.00
C LEU A 579 4.65 -15.24 18.07
N GLY A 580 4.85 -15.91 16.93
CA GLY A 580 4.67 -17.36 16.76
C GLY A 580 3.20 -17.80 16.66
N LEU A 581 3.02 -19.11 16.71
CA LEU A 581 1.75 -19.83 16.64
C LEU A 581 1.20 -20.10 18.05
N PHE A 582 -0.13 -20.28 18.18
CA PHE A 582 -0.72 -20.72 19.44
C PHE A 582 -0.29 -22.16 19.76
N HIS A 583 0.17 -22.38 20.99
CA HIS A 583 0.55 -23.69 21.52
C HIS A 583 0.25 -23.80 23.02
N GLU A 584 -0.32 -24.93 23.45
CA GLU A 584 -0.43 -25.35 24.85
C GLU A 584 0.55 -26.52 25.12
N ASN A 585 1.42 -26.37 26.12
CA ASN A 585 2.38 -27.41 26.52
C ASN A 585 1.69 -28.78 26.70
N SER A 586 2.29 -29.83 26.12
CA SER A 586 1.77 -31.20 26.05
C SER A 586 0.59 -31.44 25.09
N ALA A 587 0.07 -30.41 24.41
CA ALA A 587 -0.80 -30.56 23.24
C ALA A 587 -0.01 -30.75 21.94
N GLU A 588 -0.67 -31.22 20.88
CA GLU A 588 -0.13 -31.30 19.52
C GLU A 588 -1.09 -30.55 18.58
N GLU A 589 -0.91 -29.24 18.46
CA GLU A 589 -1.63 -28.44 17.48
C GLU A 589 -1.17 -28.80 16.07
N THR A 590 -2.15 -28.96 15.17
CA THR A 590 -1.91 -29.13 13.74
C THR A 590 -2.28 -27.85 13.02
N TYR A 591 -1.33 -27.30 12.27
CA TYR A 591 -1.50 -26.15 11.40
C TYR A 591 -1.38 -26.60 9.94
N TYR A 592 -1.95 -25.81 9.04
CA TYR A 592 -2.01 -26.08 7.61
C TYR A 592 -1.28 -24.97 6.84
N VAL A 593 -0.69 -25.34 5.71
CA VAL A 593 -0.09 -24.42 4.74
C VAL A 593 -0.81 -24.65 3.43
N HIS A 594 -1.41 -23.59 2.89
CA HIS A 594 -2.07 -23.63 1.59
C HIS A 594 -1.37 -22.69 0.63
N LEU A 595 -1.09 -23.19 -0.56
CA LEU A 595 -0.58 -22.43 -1.69
C LEU A 595 -1.59 -22.61 -2.84
N LEU A 596 -2.37 -21.56 -3.11
CA LEU A 596 -3.30 -21.56 -4.24
C LEU A 596 -2.56 -21.49 -5.57
N ASP A 597 -3.25 -21.93 -6.61
CA ASP A 597 -2.73 -22.04 -7.97
C ASP A 597 -3.57 -21.24 -8.98
N GLY A 598 -3.10 -21.18 -10.24
CA GLY A 598 -3.76 -20.49 -11.33
C GLY A 598 -3.87 -18.98 -11.08
N LEU A 599 -4.95 -18.37 -11.55
CA LEU A 599 -5.17 -16.92 -11.49
C LEU A 599 -5.40 -16.36 -10.07
N ALA A 600 -5.60 -17.23 -9.07
CA ALA A 600 -5.70 -16.85 -7.66
C ALA A 600 -4.38 -17.03 -6.89
N GLY A 601 -3.50 -17.91 -7.37
CA GLY A 601 -2.20 -18.19 -6.76
C GLY A 601 -1.18 -17.04 -6.90
N PRO A 602 -0.05 -17.12 -6.18
CA PRO A 602 1.11 -16.29 -6.48
C PRO A 602 1.63 -16.61 -7.90
N THR A 603 2.10 -15.60 -8.63
CA THR A 603 2.72 -15.77 -9.95
C THR A 603 4.20 -15.43 -9.92
N ASP A 604 4.91 -15.81 -10.98
CA ASP A 604 6.19 -15.16 -11.27
C ASP A 604 6.00 -13.69 -11.70
N ARG A 605 7.10 -13.00 -12.03
CA ARG A 605 7.05 -11.59 -12.50
C ARG A 605 6.43 -11.43 -13.90
N ALA A 606 6.43 -12.48 -14.72
CA ALA A 606 5.79 -12.54 -16.04
C ALA A 606 4.26 -12.78 -15.95
N GLY A 607 3.75 -13.18 -14.79
CA GLY A 607 2.35 -13.54 -14.58
C GLY A 607 2.01 -15.00 -14.81
N GLU A 608 3.00 -15.87 -14.98
CA GLU A 608 2.76 -17.32 -15.07
C GLU A 608 2.43 -17.88 -13.66
N PRO A 609 1.34 -18.66 -13.53
CA PRO A 609 0.99 -19.35 -12.30
C PRO A 609 1.94 -20.54 -12.06
N ILE A 610 1.79 -21.21 -10.92
CA ILE A 610 2.68 -22.30 -10.52
C ILE A 610 2.37 -23.57 -11.35
N ASP A 611 3.39 -24.26 -11.84
CA ASP A 611 3.25 -25.50 -12.62
C ASP A 611 2.98 -26.69 -11.68
N ILE A 612 1.82 -26.67 -11.01
CA ILE A 612 1.33 -27.77 -10.17
C ILE A 612 0.74 -28.84 -11.10
N TRP A 613 1.53 -29.87 -11.34
CA TRP A 613 1.28 -30.86 -12.39
C TRP A 613 -0.06 -31.60 -12.23
N GLU A 614 -0.94 -31.46 -13.23
CA GLU A 614 -2.29 -32.06 -13.31
C GLU A 614 -3.20 -31.79 -12.09
N PRO A 615 -3.72 -30.55 -11.94
CA PRO A 615 -4.65 -30.23 -10.86
C PRO A 615 -6.00 -30.94 -11.07
N GLN A 616 -6.40 -31.76 -10.09
CA GLN A 616 -7.76 -32.32 -10.08
C GLN A 616 -8.80 -31.24 -9.77
N GLY A 617 -10.03 -31.43 -10.28
CA GLY A 617 -11.06 -30.39 -10.29
C GLY A 617 -11.50 -29.94 -8.88
N GLY A 618 -11.20 -28.68 -8.55
CA GLY A 618 -11.52 -28.03 -7.29
C GLY A 618 -10.93 -26.61 -7.28
N ILE A 619 -10.70 -26.02 -6.10
CA ILE A 619 -9.75 -24.90 -5.99
C ILE A 619 -8.35 -25.50 -6.16
N ALA A 620 -7.73 -25.26 -7.32
CA ALA A 620 -6.38 -25.73 -7.59
C ALA A 620 -5.40 -25.12 -6.57
N GLY A 621 -4.62 -25.97 -5.92
CA GLY A 621 -3.68 -25.55 -4.89
C GLY A 621 -3.10 -26.73 -4.11
N ILE A 622 -1.95 -26.49 -3.49
CA ILE A 622 -1.30 -27.41 -2.56
C ILE A 622 -1.82 -27.14 -1.16
N THR A 623 -2.18 -28.20 -0.43
CA THR A 623 -2.43 -28.17 1.01
C THR A 623 -1.53 -29.19 1.69
N THR A 624 -0.85 -28.78 2.75
CA THR A 624 -0.07 -29.65 3.64
C THR A 624 -0.26 -29.24 5.09
N ASN A 625 0.07 -30.12 6.04
CA ASN A 625 -0.01 -29.82 7.47
C ASN A 625 1.34 -29.99 8.16
N PHE A 626 1.46 -29.37 9.32
CA PHE A 626 2.57 -29.56 10.24
C PHE A 626 2.10 -29.50 11.70
N LYS A 627 2.90 -30.07 12.59
CA LYS A 627 2.56 -30.29 13.99
C LYS A 627 3.57 -29.65 14.93
N LEU A 628 3.05 -28.92 15.92
CA LEU A 628 3.89 -28.32 16.95
C LEU A 628 4.45 -29.39 17.91
N SER A 629 5.64 -29.11 18.45
CA SER A 629 6.31 -29.98 19.41
C SER A 629 5.56 -30.00 20.74
N LYS A 630 5.06 -31.18 21.13
CA LYS A 630 4.42 -31.42 22.45
C LYS A 630 5.27 -30.98 23.64
N THR A 631 6.60 -30.88 23.47
CA THR A 631 7.55 -30.53 24.54
C THR A 631 7.98 -29.06 24.52
N ALA A 632 7.42 -28.23 23.65
CA ALA A 632 7.66 -26.79 23.66
C ALA A 632 6.99 -26.12 24.88
N ALA A 633 7.40 -24.88 25.16
CA ALA A 633 6.74 -24.04 26.16
C ALA A 633 5.48 -23.42 25.56
N SER A 634 4.39 -23.34 26.33
CA SER A 634 3.12 -22.76 25.85
C SER A 634 3.33 -21.34 25.30
N ASN A 635 2.78 -21.08 24.12
CA ASN A 635 2.76 -19.77 23.49
C ASN A 635 1.30 -19.35 23.30
N TYR A 636 0.72 -18.69 24.32
CA TYR A 636 -0.68 -18.28 24.31
C TYR A 636 -0.85 -17.00 23.48
N VAL A 637 -0.89 -17.18 22.17
CA VAL A 637 -1.09 -16.11 21.18
C VAL A 637 -2.54 -16.08 20.70
N GLY A 638 -3.10 -14.89 20.53
CA GLY A 638 -4.34 -14.64 19.80
C GLY A 638 -4.08 -13.72 18.61
N SER A 639 -5.02 -13.67 17.68
CA SER A 639 -4.90 -12.81 16.49
C SER A 639 -6.26 -12.41 15.91
N PHE A 640 -6.30 -11.24 15.29
CA PHE A 640 -7.43 -10.70 14.53
C PHE A 640 -6.94 -10.33 13.12
N LEU A 641 -7.69 -10.71 12.09
CA LEU A 641 -7.40 -10.43 10.69
C LEU A 641 -8.61 -9.75 10.03
N ALA A 642 -8.34 -8.70 9.26
CA ALA A 642 -9.28 -8.03 8.38
C ALA A 642 -8.67 -7.96 6.97
N ARG A 643 -9.26 -8.69 6.02
CA ARG A 643 -8.76 -8.87 4.64
C ARG A 643 -9.17 -7.77 3.68
N MET A 644 -10.05 -6.86 4.10
CA MET A 644 -10.45 -5.63 3.38
C MET A 644 -10.98 -5.89 1.95
N ASP A 645 -11.40 -7.12 1.67
CA ASP A 645 -11.91 -7.58 0.37
C ASP A 645 -13.46 -7.54 0.30
N SER A 646 -14.10 -7.52 1.47
CA SER A 646 -15.54 -7.41 1.69
C SER A 646 -15.88 -6.20 2.59
N LEU A 647 -17.13 -5.74 2.56
CA LEU A 647 -17.65 -4.80 3.57
C LEU A 647 -17.96 -5.51 4.90
N ASP A 648 -18.23 -6.80 4.82
CA ASP A 648 -18.67 -7.68 5.89
C ASP A 648 -17.67 -8.85 5.98
N GLU A 649 -16.75 -8.76 6.94
CA GLU A 649 -15.53 -9.55 7.07
C GLU A 649 -15.60 -10.56 8.23
N ASN A 650 -16.54 -10.38 9.17
CA ASN A 650 -16.96 -11.44 10.10
C ASN A 650 -18.31 -12.08 9.70
N GLY A 651 -19.07 -11.42 8.82
CA GLY A 651 -20.15 -12.00 8.05
C GLY A 651 -21.49 -12.13 8.75
N THR A 652 -22.37 -11.18 8.46
CA THR A 652 -23.81 -11.46 8.40
C THR A 652 -24.16 -12.48 7.30
N SER A 653 -25.43 -12.87 7.18
CA SER A 653 -25.85 -13.91 6.22
C SER A 653 -26.14 -13.37 4.82
N GLU A 654 -26.95 -12.30 4.68
CA GLU A 654 -27.42 -11.80 3.37
C GLU A 654 -27.57 -10.25 3.28
N ALA A 655 -27.10 -9.47 4.26
CA ALA A 655 -27.45 -8.05 4.37
C ALA A 655 -26.37 -7.09 3.86
N SER A 656 -26.60 -6.48 2.69
CA SER A 656 -25.79 -5.39 2.10
C SER A 656 -25.74 -4.08 2.90
N SER A 657 -26.25 -4.06 4.14
CA SER A 657 -26.29 -2.94 5.08
C SER A 657 -25.37 -3.12 6.30
N SER A 658 -24.75 -4.30 6.48
CA SER A 658 -23.94 -4.61 7.66
C SER A 658 -22.44 -4.52 7.38
N ALA A 659 -21.90 -3.31 7.23
CA ALA A 659 -20.46 -3.11 7.18
C ALA A 659 -19.81 -3.27 8.57
N ASP A 660 -18.62 -3.88 8.60
CA ASP A 660 -17.79 -4.02 9.81
C ASP A 660 -17.00 -2.75 10.15
N TYR A 661 -17.04 -1.77 9.24
CA TYR A 661 -16.32 -0.52 9.29
C TYR A 661 -17.27 0.65 9.08
N PHE A 662 -17.19 1.65 9.95
CA PHE A 662 -17.91 2.92 9.79
C PHE A 662 -16.97 4.07 9.42
N GLY A 663 -17.34 4.88 8.42
CA GLY A 663 -16.70 6.16 8.13
C GLY A 663 -16.46 6.39 6.65
N GLN A 664 -15.28 6.95 6.33
CA GLN A 664 -14.96 7.45 5.00
C GLN A 664 -14.02 6.51 4.27
N TYR A 665 -14.56 5.74 3.34
CA TYR A 665 -13.78 4.82 2.52
C TYR A 665 -14.39 4.59 1.13
N GLN A 666 -13.59 3.98 0.26
CA GLN A 666 -14.06 3.33 -0.96
C GLN A 666 -13.44 1.93 -1.04
N GLN A 667 -14.26 0.90 -1.15
CA GLN A 667 -13.78 -0.44 -1.49
C GLN A 667 -13.75 -0.61 -3.01
N ARG A 668 -12.65 -1.17 -3.53
CA ARG A 668 -12.47 -1.56 -4.94
C ARG A 668 -11.30 -2.54 -5.04
N ASP A 669 -11.32 -3.43 -6.03
CA ASP A 669 -10.17 -4.27 -6.40
C ASP A 669 -9.59 -5.11 -5.23
N GLY A 670 -10.45 -5.52 -4.29
CA GLY A 670 -10.06 -6.28 -3.08
C GLY A 670 -9.32 -5.46 -2.02
N ARG A 671 -9.51 -4.13 -1.99
CA ARG A 671 -8.79 -3.18 -1.13
C ARG A 671 -9.71 -2.12 -0.54
N LEU A 672 -9.38 -1.64 0.65
CA LEU A 672 -10.00 -0.47 1.27
C LEU A 672 -9.14 0.79 1.03
N TYR A 673 -9.70 1.78 0.33
CA TYR A 673 -9.09 3.10 0.12
C TYR A 673 -9.71 4.13 1.06
N GLY A 674 -8.96 5.17 1.40
CA GLY A 674 -9.56 6.42 1.88
C GLY A 674 -10.51 7.02 0.83
N LEU A 675 -11.43 7.90 1.24
CA LEU A 675 -12.34 8.53 0.28
C LEU A 675 -11.59 9.63 -0.50
N LEU A 676 -11.86 9.75 -1.81
CA LEU A 676 -11.11 10.61 -2.73
C LEU A 676 -10.95 12.07 -2.22
N GLY A 677 -9.75 12.62 -2.41
CA GLY A 677 -9.37 13.99 -2.03
C GLY A 677 -10.00 15.10 -2.89
N GLN A 678 -11.33 15.12 -2.95
CA GLN A 678 -12.12 16.10 -3.69
C GLN A 678 -12.07 17.48 -3.01
N ARG A 679 -11.92 18.55 -3.81
CA ARG A 679 -12.09 19.94 -3.38
C ARG A 679 -13.48 20.43 -3.75
N PHE A 680 -14.17 21.14 -2.85
CA PHE A 680 -15.50 21.70 -3.09
C PHE A 680 -15.79 22.95 -2.24
N GLY A 681 -16.56 23.88 -2.79
CA GLY A 681 -17.06 25.04 -2.03
C GLY A 681 -18.43 24.79 -1.38
N ARG A 682 -18.72 25.54 -0.32
CA ARG A 682 -20.08 25.84 0.16
C ARG A 682 -20.21 27.34 0.47
N VAL A 683 -21.43 27.86 0.35
CA VAL A 683 -21.73 29.29 0.47
C VAL A 683 -22.81 29.53 1.52
N VAL A 684 -22.58 30.49 2.39
CA VAL A 684 -23.51 31.05 3.38
C VAL A 684 -23.96 32.41 2.82
N ASP A 685 -25.17 32.53 2.29
CA ASP A 685 -25.68 33.80 1.77
C ASP A 685 -27.23 33.87 1.67
N GLN A 686 -27.76 34.88 0.97
CA GLN A 686 -29.20 35.04 0.76
C GLN A 686 -29.89 33.87 0.03
N ALA A 687 -29.16 33.06 -0.75
CA ALA A 687 -29.71 31.92 -1.47
C ALA A 687 -29.74 30.65 -0.58
N THR A 688 -28.78 30.48 0.33
CA THR A 688 -28.70 29.30 1.21
C THR A 688 -29.35 29.52 2.57
N MET A 689 -29.06 30.61 3.28
CA MET A 689 -29.52 30.82 4.66
C MET A 689 -31.04 30.75 4.85
N PRO A 690 -31.91 31.29 3.96
CA PRO A 690 -33.36 31.18 4.13
C PRO A 690 -33.90 29.77 3.85
N ASN A 691 -33.11 28.88 3.27
CA ASN A 691 -33.45 27.47 3.12
C ASN A 691 -33.04 26.64 4.35
N VAL A 692 -32.21 27.19 5.25
CA VAL A 692 -31.99 26.62 6.59
C VAL A 692 -33.27 26.78 7.41
N ARG A 693 -33.92 25.65 7.66
CA ARG A 693 -35.17 25.59 8.44
C ARG A 693 -34.88 25.21 9.89
N ASN A 694 -35.71 25.75 10.78
CA ASN A 694 -36.01 25.05 12.03
C ASN A 694 -36.70 23.73 11.65
N ASP A 695 -36.31 22.60 12.24
CA ASP A 695 -36.88 21.29 11.86
C ASP A 695 -38.34 21.14 12.34
N LEU A 696 -39.27 21.67 11.54
CA LEU A 696 -40.71 21.49 11.73
C LEU A 696 -41.22 20.15 11.17
N SER A 697 -40.38 19.44 10.43
CA SER A 697 -40.70 18.13 9.83
C SER A 697 -40.89 17.05 10.91
N ARG A 698 -40.23 17.21 12.06
CA ARG A 698 -40.15 16.19 13.12
C ARG A 698 -40.99 16.45 14.38
N ARG A 699 -42.04 17.28 14.27
CA ARG A 699 -42.99 17.67 15.35
C ARG A 699 -42.33 18.37 16.55
N CYS A 700 -42.98 19.40 17.10
CA CYS A 700 -42.63 19.86 18.43
C CYS A 700 -43.15 18.82 19.42
N HIS A 701 -42.27 18.30 20.28
CA HIS A 701 -42.59 17.14 21.11
C HIS A 701 -42.90 17.49 22.57
N LEU A 702 -43.86 16.74 23.12
CA LEU A 702 -44.02 16.51 24.56
C LEU A 702 -43.30 15.19 24.86
N ASP A 703 -42.49 15.13 25.91
CA ASP A 703 -41.83 13.88 26.35
C ASP A 703 -42.81 12.81 26.92
N THR A 704 -44.11 12.98 26.69
CA THR A 704 -45.22 12.17 27.22
C THR A 704 -46.39 11.96 26.25
N ALA A 705 -46.35 12.48 25.02
CA ALA A 705 -47.44 12.34 24.04
C ALA A 705 -47.40 11.00 23.27
N GLY A 706 -48.52 10.65 22.63
CA GLY A 706 -48.66 9.43 21.83
C GLY A 706 -48.62 9.71 20.32
N PRO A 707 -48.34 8.70 19.46
CA PRO A 707 -47.93 8.92 18.07
C PRO A 707 -49.00 9.45 17.09
N ASN A 708 -50.23 9.71 17.58
CA ASN A 708 -51.41 10.01 16.76
C ASN A 708 -51.85 11.49 16.80
N ASP A 709 -51.15 12.37 17.54
CA ASP A 709 -51.53 13.78 17.58
C ASP A 709 -51.23 14.50 16.25
N PRO A 710 -52.09 15.44 15.82
CA PRO A 710 -51.91 16.16 14.56
C PRO A 710 -50.70 17.11 14.65
N PRO A 711 -50.06 17.45 13.51
CA PRO A 711 -48.93 18.39 13.52
C PRO A 711 -49.38 19.75 14.06
N GLU A 712 -48.86 20.13 15.24
CA GLU A 712 -49.17 21.41 15.85
C GLU A 712 -48.75 22.58 14.94
N ALA A 713 -49.59 23.61 14.90
CA ALA A 713 -49.24 24.84 14.19
C ALA A 713 -48.06 25.55 14.87
N LEU A 714 -47.30 26.33 14.10
CA LEU A 714 -46.40 27.34 14.67
C LEU A 714 -47.20 28.31 15.54
N CYS A 715 -46.66 28.64 16.72
CA CYS A 715 -47.21 29.73 17.50
C CYS A 715 -47.15 31.05 16.70
N PRO A 716 -48.21 31.88 16.70
CA PRO A 716 -48.21 33.18 16.05
C PRO A 716 -46.96 34.02 16.37
N GLY A 717 -46.16 34.32 15.34
CA GLY A 717 -44.89 35.05 15.44
C GLY A 717 -43.63 34.20 15.30
N VAL A 718 -43.73 32.87 15.34
CA VAL A 718 -42.59 31.94 15.14
C VAL A 718 -42.33 31.70 13.65
N SER A 719 -41.05 31.56 13.28
CA SER A 719 -40.60 31.34 11.89
C SER A 719 -40.17 29.90 11.63
N ALA A 720 -40.57 29.35 10.47
CA ALA A 720 -40.04 28.09 9.95
C ALA A 720 -38.60 28.20 9.44
N GLN A 721 -38.21 29.38 8.96
CA GLN A 721 -36.84 29.68 8.54
C GLN A 721 -36.03 30.10 9.76
N LEU A 722 -34.83 29.54 9.93
CA LEU A 722 -33.94 29.83 11.06
C LEU A 722 -33.26 31.19 10.92
N TYR A 723 -33.08 31.68 9.68
CA TYR A 723 -32.48 32.97 9.40
C TYR A 723 -33.42 33.94 8.68
N GLN A 724 -33.32 35.20 9.08
CA GLN A 724 -33.78 36.33 8.29
C GLN A 724 -32.58 37.03 7.63
N THR A 725 -32.82 37.76 6.53
CA THR A 725 -31.77 38.48 5.78
C THR A 725 -32.19 39.92 5.48
N PRO A 726 -31.26 40.90 5.43
CA PRO A 726 -31.61 42.32 5.28
C PRO A 726 -32.45 42.62 4.03
N LEU A 727 -32.13 41.96 2.93
CA LEU A 727 -32.81 42.11 1.63
C LEU A 727 -34.27 41.60 1.62
N MET A 728 -34.69 40.81 2.61
CA MET A 728 -36.09 40.35 2.72
C MET A 728 -37.02 41.38 3.37
N LEU A 729 -36.49 42.36 4.10
CA LEU A 729 -37.32 43.28 4.91
C LEU A 729 -37.01 44.76 4.72
N PHE A 730 -35.75 45.20 4.58
CA PHE A 730 -35.41 46.62 4.40
C PHE A 730 -34.23 46.88 3.47
N ASN A 731 -34.48 47.57 2.34
CA ASN A 731 -33.42 48.06 1.47
C ASN A 731 -32.78 49.33 2.07
N GLY A 732 -31.54 49.22 2.55
CA GLY A 732 -30.70 50.37 2.92
C GLY A 732 -30.33 50.52 4.41
N LEU A 733 -30.58 49.50 5.25
CA LEU A 733 -30.38 49.57 6.71
C LEU A 733 -29.20 48.73 7.23
N GLY A 734 -28.02 48.94 6.65
CA GLY A 734 -26.73 48.56 7.26
C GLY A 734 -26.19 47.15 6.98
N GLY A 735 -24.87 47.09 6.83
CA GLY A 735 -24.04 45.95 7.22
C GLY A 735 -23.18 46.35 8.43
N ILE A 736 -22.32 45.48 8.92
CA ILE A 736 -21.49 45.73 10.12
C ILE A 736 -19.99 45.62 9.79
N ALA A 737 -19.13 46.25 10.60
CA ALA A 737 -17.73 46.53 10.24
C ALA A 737 -16.71 45.60 10.89
N GLU A 738 -17.07 44.91 11.97
CA GLU A 738 -16.13 44.08 12.73
C GLU A 738 -15.70 42.85 11.89
N PRO A 739 -14.50 42.28 12.06
CA PRO A 739 -13.40 42.75 12.90
C PRO A 739 -12.56 43.85 12.22
N PHE A 740 -12.91 44.28 11.00
CA PHE A 740 -12.16 45.22 10.15
C PHE A 740 -12.31 46.68 10.60
N VAL A 741 -11.77 47.00 11.79
CA VAL A 741 -11.67 48.37 12.32
C VAL A 741 -10.22 48.75 12.58
N SER A 742 -9.85 50.00 12.28
CA SER A 742 -8.49 50.53 12.42
C SER A 742 -7.97 50.59 13.86
N GLN A 743 -8.89 50.60 14.84
CA GLN A 743 -8.59 50.62 16.27
C GLN A 743 -8.40 49.21 16.87
N GLY A 744 -8.38 48.17 16.02
CA GLY A 744 -8.22 46.77 16.40
C GLY A 744 -9.50 46.10 16.92
N SER A 745 -9.56 44.77 16.82
CA SER A 745 -10.65 43.94 17.32
C SER A 745 -10.22 42.49 17.56
N ARG A 746 -10.72 41.89 18.65
CA ARG A 746 -10.86 40.44 18.77
C ARG A 746 -12.32 40.06 18.55
N MET A 747 -12.58 39.03 17.74
CA MET A 747 -13.94 38.59 17.43
C MET A 747 -13.97 37.09 17.22
N GLN A 748 -14.82 36.38 17.95
CA GLN A 748 -15.15 34.99 17.66
C GLN A 748 -16.50 34.90 16.95
N GLN A 749 -16.57 34.14 15.86
CA GLN A 749 -17.79 33.79 15.16
C GLN A 749 -17.89 32.25 15.04
N THR A 750 -19.10 31.71 15.02
CA THR A 750 -19.36 30.31 14.68
C THR A 750 -20.03 30.15 13.32
N TYR A 751 -19.73 29.04 12.63
CA TYR A 751 -20.48 28.54 11.49
C TYR A 751 -20.87 27.08 11.74
N ARG A 752 -22.14 26.73 11.53
CA ARG A 752 -22.66 25.38 11.73
C ARG A 752 -22.70 24.64 10.40
N GLU A 753 -22.71 23.31 10.48
CA GLU A 753 -22.84 22.42 9.31
C GLU A 753 -24.03 22.78 8.41
N VAL A 754 -25.23 23.08 8.97
CA VAL A 754 -26.38 23.51 8.18
C VAL A 754 -26.23 24.88 7.53
N ASP A 755 -25.41 25.78 8.08
CA ASP A 755 -25.24 27.13 7.52
C ASP A 755 -24.52 27.03 6.15
N PHE A 756 -23.55 26.11 6.06
CA PHE A 756 -22.91 25.71 4.81
C PHE A 756 -23.70 24.66 3.99
N ASN A 757 -24.91 24.27 4.40
CA ASN A 757 -25.69 23.18 3.80
C ASN A 757 -24.86 21.87 3.68
N LEU A 758 -24.26 21.46 4.79
CA LEU A 758 -23.65 20.15 5.00
C LEU A 758 -24.61 19.27 5.84
N GLY A 759 -24.66 17.98 5.53
CA GLY A 759 -25.49 17.00 6.20
C GLY A 759 -24.99 16.56 7.58
N TYR A 760 -25.89 15.97 8.37
CA TYR A 760 -25.56 15.33 9.65
C TYR A 760 -25.14 13.87 9.48
N THR A 761 -25.69 13.19 8.47
CA THR A 761 -25.63 11.73 8.29
C THR A 761 -24.71 11.27 7.17
N GLU A 762 -24.27 12.18 6.29
CA GLU A 762 -23.42 11.87 5.13
C GLU A 762 -21.95 11.73 5.56
N PRO A 763 -21.35 10.51 5.53
CA PRO A 763 -19.97 10.32 5.98
C PRO A 763 -18.95 11.13 5.17
N ALA A 764 -19.24 11.41 3.89
CA ALA A 764 -18.37 12.21 3.03
C ALA A 764 -18.25 13.67 3.49
N GLU A 765 -19.14 14.19 4.33
CA GLU A 765 -19.11 15.58 4.84
C GLU A 765 -18.59 15.68 6.29
N LEU A 766 -17.93 14.62 6.78
CA LEU A 766 -17.16 14.56 8.04
C LEU A 766 -15.66 14.74 7.78
N GLU A 767 -14.85 14.98 8.84
CA GLU A 767 -13.38 15.14 8.75
C GLU A 767 -12.88 16.00 7.54
N ILE A 768 -13.54 17.13 7.26
CA ILE A 768 -13.25 17.99 6.10
C ILE A 768 -12.27 19.12 6.45
N ASP A 769 -11.24 19.28 5.62
CA ASP A 769 -10.24 20.33 5.79
C ASP A 769 -10.71 21.64 5.16
N VAL A 770 -10.73 22.72 5.96
CA VAL A 770 -10.93 24.09 5.49
C VAL A 770 -9.60 24.63 4.99
N GLU A 771 -9.52 24.97 3.70
CA GLU A 771 -8.31 25.53 3.07
C GLU A 771 -8.40 27.03 2.78
N ARG A 772 -9.63 27.57 2.71
CA ARG A 772 -9.87 28.98 2.47
C ARG A 772 -11.22 29.40 3.03
N LEU A 773 -11.25 30.62 3.56
CA LEU A 773 -12.49 31.35 3.85
C LEU A 773 -12.55 32.63 3.01
N SER A 774 -13.77 33.02 2.66
CA SER A 774 -14.12 34.29 2.00
C SER A 774 -15.37 34.88 2.65
N TRP A 775 -15.54 36.20 2.56
CA TRP A 775 -16.66 36.96 3.13
C TRP A 775 -17.34 37.82 2.06
N ALA A 776 -18.63 38.14 2.25
CA ALA A 776 -19.41 38.95 1.30
C ALA A 776 -19.51 40.42 1.75
N PRO A 777 -19.08 41.41 0.94
CA PRO A 777 -19.20 42.83 1.26
C PRO A 777 -20.62 43.38 1.04
N PHE A 778 -21.03 44.36 1.85
CA PHE A 778 -22.37 44.96 1.86
C PHE A 778 -22.64 45.85 0.64
N VAL A 779 -22.95 45.21 -0.49
CA VAL A 779 -23.33 45.86 -1.76
C VAL A 779 -24.82 46.24 -1.78
N ALA A 780 -25.19 47.27 -1.02
CA ALA A 780 -26.55 47.82 -0.92
C ALA A 780 -26.99 48.60 -2.18
N ARG A 781 -27.07 47.87 -3.30
CA ARG A 781 -27.31 48.34 -4.68
C ARG A 781 -26.16 49.19 -5.25
N SER A 782 -26.16 49.30 -6.58
CA SER A 782 -25.07 49.95 -7.32
C SER A 782 -25.00 51.46 -7.05
N PRO A 783 -23.87 52.02 -6.56
CA PRO A 783 -22.74 51.33 -5.96
C PRO A 783 -22.37 51.90 -4.58
N SER A 784 -22.74 51.20 -3.50
CA SER A 784 -21.82 51.17 -2.34
C SER A 784 -20.54 50.49 -2.81
N LYS A 785 -19.44 51.24 -2.83
CA LYS A 785 -18.16 50.74 -3.32
C LYS A 785 -17.52 49.90 -2.23
N LEU A 786 -17.24 48.65 -2.54
CA LEU A 786 -16.09 47.96 -1.97
C LEU A 786 -14.85 48.86 -2.18
N THR A 787 -14.24 49.31 -1.08
CA THR A 787 -13.10 50.23 -1.09
C THR A 787 -11.79 49.48 -0.93
N TYR A 788 -10.74 49.99 -1.59
CA TYR A 788 -9.39 49.57 -1.26
C TYR A 788 -9.07 49.93 0.18
N ASP A 789 -8.62 48.95 0.95
CA ASP A 789 -8.16 49.08 2.34
C ASP A 789 -6.98 48.14 2.60
N LEU A 790 -6.22 48.42 3.64
CA LEU A 790 -5.04 47.63 4.02
C LEU A 790 -4.92 47.60 5.53
N PHE A 791 -5.12 46.43 6.15
CA PHE A 791 -4.79 46.21 7.56
C PHE A 791 -3.34 45.76 7.67
N ASP A 792 -2.57 46.39 8.56
CA ASP A 792 -1.13 46.13 8.73
C ASP A 792 -0.88 44.69 9.18
N ARG A 793 -1.72 44.20 10.10
CA ARG A 793 -1.56 42.92 10.80
C ARG A 793 -2.91 42.30 11.12
N MET A 794 -3.11 41.03 10.75
CA MET A 794 -4.20 40.21 11.27
C MET A 794 -3.82 38.74 11.42
N SER A 795 -4.56 38.05 12.29
CA SER A 795 -4.55 36.59 12.47
C SER A 795 -5.98 36.03 12.40
N ILE A 796 -6.12 34.78 11.97
CA ILE A 796 -7.34 33.97 12.02
C ILE A 796 -6.95 32.62 12.61
N THR A 797 -7.62 32.23 13.69
CA THR A 797 -7.52 30.89 14.28
C THR A 797 -8.82 30.13 14.03
N LEU A 798 -8.71 28.88 13.56
CA LEU A 798 -9.82 27.94 13.42
C LEU A 798 -9.76 26.86 14.51
N SER A 799 -10.93 26.47 15.00
CA SER A 799 -11.13 25.41 15.98
C SER A 799 -12.56 24.87 15.89
N HIS A 800 -12.85 23.78 16.59
CA HIS A 800 -14.23 23.44 16.96
C HIS A 800 -14.70 24.33 18.12
N SER A 801 -16.00 24.62 18.16
CA SER A 801 -16.62 25.35 19.27
C SER A 801 -17.18 24.42 20.36
N GLU A 802 -16.91 24.73 21.62
CA GLU A 802 -17.56 24.13 22.80
C GLU A 802 -19.07 24.43 22.82
N LYS A 803 -19.49 25.54 22.20
CA LYS A 803 -20.87 26.02 22.15
C LYS A 803 -21.53 25.62 20.84
N ARG A 804 -22.84 25.40 20.87
CA ARG A 804 -23.66 25.25 19.65
C ARG A 804 -24.83 26.24 19.70
N PRO A 805 -24.64 27.47 19.19
CA PRO A 805 -25.71 28.48 19.14
C PRO A 805 -26.82 28.00 18.20
N ASP A 806 -27.96 27.57 18.76
CA ASP A 806 -29.03 26.94 17.98
C ASP A 806 -30.39 27.17 18.66
N LEU A 807 -31.49 26.98 17.91
CA LEU A 807 -32.84 27.13 18.43
C LEU A 807 -33.47 25.76 18.67
N ARG A 808 -33.70 25.40 19.94
CA ARG A 808 -34.52 24.25 20.29
C ARG A 808 -36.00 24.62 20.16
N MET A 809 -36.76 23.76 19.47
CA MET A 809 -38.22 23.87 19.35
C MET A 809 -38.89 23.01 20.43
N VAL A 810 -39.91 23.55 21.10
CA VAL A 810 -40.69 22.84 22.14
C VAL A 810 -42.18 23.18 22.00
N ILE A 811 -43.05 22.32 22.57
CA ILE A 811 -44.46 22.67 22.73
C ILE A 811 -44.58 23.76 23.80
N THR A 812 -45.20 24.87 23.43
CA THR A 812 -45.52 25.99 24.34
C THR A 812 -47.02 26.21 24.40
N GLN A 813 -47.53 26.74 25.52
CA GLN A 813 -48.94 27.13 25.63
C GLN A 813 -49.11 28.57 25.14
N ASN A 814 -49.96 28.76 24.13
CA ASN A 814 -50.39 30.08 23.65
C ASN A 814 -51.89 30.24 23.86
N GLY A 815 -52.25 30.76 25.04
CA GLY A 815 -53.63 30.74 25.51
C GLY A 815 -54.09 29.29 25.79
N PRO A 816 -55.27 28.87 25.32
CA PRO A 816 -55.79 27.52 25.55
C PRO A 816 -55.19 26.46 24.62
N ASN A 817 -54.39 26.84 23.63
CA ASN A 817 -53.85 25.95 22.62
C ASN A 817 -52.37 25.66 22.87
N GLN A 818 -51.94 24.44 22.55
CA GLN A 818 -50.54 24.07 22.41
C GLN A 818 -50.07 24.40 20.98
N CYS A 819 -48.83 24.87 20.86
CA CYS A 819 -48.21 25.17 19.58
C CYS A 819 -46.68 25.11 19.64
N CYS A 820 -46.07 24.93 18.46
CA CYS A 820 -44.63 24.99 18.25
C CYS A 820 -44.05 26.37 18.57
N GLY A 821 -43.23 26.45 19.63
CA GLY A 821 -42.50 27.65 20.06
C GLY A 821 -41.00 27.39 20.26
N TYR A 822 -40.23 28.46 20.47
CA TYR A 822 -38.81 28.37 20.83
C TYR A 822 -38.64 28.12 22.33
N ASP A 823 -37.73 27.22 22.71
CA ASP A 823 -37.26 27.09 24.09
C ASP A 823 -36.35 28.30 24.41
N GLN A 824 -36.71 29.06 25.45
CA GLN A 824 -35.90 30.20 25.88
C GLN A 824 -34.55 29.76 26.48
N ALA A 825 -34.42 28.50 26.91
CA ALA A 825 -33.12 27.89 27.25
C ALA A 825 -32.19 27.82 26.01
N GLY A 826 -32.77 27.66 24.81
CA GLY A 826 -32.07 27.70 23.54
C GLY A 826 -31.24 28.97 23.35
N PHE A 827 -31.75 30.11 23.81
CA PHE A 827 -31.08 31.41 23.67
C PHE A 827 -29.79 31.52 24.50
N LEU A 828 -29.59 30.63 25.49
CA LEU A 828 -28.39 30.58 26.33
C LEU A 828 -27.31 29.62 25.79
N SER A 829 -27.59 28.84 24.73
CA SER A 829 -26.64 27.91 24.09
C SER A 829 -25.50 28.57 23.28
N GLY A 830 -25.50 29.90 23.20
CA GLY A 830 -24.60 30.70 22.37
C GLY A 830 -23.16 30.79 22.88
N LEU A 831 -22.32 31.47 22.08
CA LEU A 831 -20.99 31.90 22.51
C LEU A 831 -21.06 32.78 23.77
N VAL A 832 -20.15 32.55 24.71
CA VAL A 832 -20.03 33.35 25.94
C VAL A 832 -18.96 34.44 25.78
N PRO A 833 -19.06 35.59 26.49
CA PRO A 833 -18.07 36.67 26.36
C PRO A 833 -16.63 36.27 26.65
N THR A 834 -16.38 35.27 27.49
CA THR A 834 -15.03 34.74 27.76
C THR A 834 -14.55 33.94 26.53
N PHE A 835 -13.70 34.53 25.69
CA PHE A 835 -13.27 33.92 24.42
C PHE A 835 -12.66 32.52 24.58
N GLU A 836 -11.97 32.26 25.69
CA GLU A 836 -11.38 30.94 25.97
C GLU A 836 -12.43 29.85 26.23
N ALA A 837 -13.59 30.19 26.79
CA ALA A 837 -14.67 29.26 27.14
C ALA A 837 -15.59 28.90 25.95
N ASN A 838 -15.19 29.27 24.73
CA ASN A 838 -15.86 28.92 23.48
C ASN A 838 -15.08 27.89 22.64
N TYR A 839 -13.78 27.69 22.92
CA TYR A 839 -12.96 26.65 22.30
C TYR A 839 -13.33 25.28 22.89
N LEU A 840 -13.57 24.29 22.03
CA LEU A 840 -13.83 22.91 22.47
C LEU A 840 -12.62 22.34 23.23
N ASP A 841 -12.87 21.73 24.39
CA ASP A 841 -11.81 21.09 25.18
C ASP A 841 -11.11 19.97 24.38
N ASN A 842 -9.78 19.90 24.47
CA ASN A 842 -8.90 19.00 23.72
C ASN A 842 -8.89 19.18 22.18
N ALA A 843 -9.56 20.20 21.63
CA ALA A 843 -9.48 20.51 20.19
C ALA A 843 -8.22 21.32 19.81
N PRO A 844 -7.63 21.12 18.61
CA PRO A 844 -6.53 21.93 18.12
C PRO A 844 -7.00 23.33 17.72
N ARG A 845 -6.19 24.35 18.05
CA ARG A 845 -6.40 25.74 17.65
C ARG A 845 -5.43 26.09 16.52
N THR A 846 -5.90 26.02 15.28
CA THR A 846 -5.06 26.12 14.08
C THR A 846 -4.98 27.57 13.62
N ALA A 847 -3.80 28.20 13.73
CA ALA A 847 -3.56 29.59 13.37
C ALA A 847 -3.38 29.76 11.85
N VAL A 848 -4.44 29.45 11.09
CA VAL A 848 -4.43 29.41 9.62
C VAL A 848 -3.98 30.73 8.98
N VAL A 849 -4.20 31.87 9.64
CA VAL A 849 -3.52 33.14 9.34
C VAL A 849 -2.92 33.65 10.64
N GLU A 850 -1.68 34.12 10.61
CA GLU A 850 -0.97 34.60 11.80
C GLU A 850 -0.05 35.77 11.41
N ASP A 851 -0.26 36.91 12.07
CA ASP A 851 0.49 38.16 11.97
C ASP A 851 0.85 38.55 10.52
N SER A 852 -0.20 38.63 9.69
CA SER A 852 -0.09 38.85 8.25
C SER A 852 -0.90 40.07 7.82
N SER A 853 -0.33 40.94 6.98
CA SER A 853 -1.02 42.09 6.40
C SER A 853 -2.15 41.66 5.47
N TYR A 854 -3.29 42.35 5.49
CA TYR A 854 -4.44 42.04 4.65
C TYR A 854 -4.89 43.22 3.79
N THR A 855 -4.71 43.09 2.48
CA THR A 855 -5.19 44.05 1.48
C THR A 855 -6.59 43.67 1.01
N ILE A 856 -7.59 44.52 1.31
CA ILE A 856 -8.90 44.44 0.67
C ILE A 856 -8.80 45.16 -0.67
N ASN A 857 -8.66 44.41 -1.76
CA ASN A 857 -8.56 44.95 -3.12
C ASN A 857 -9.86 44.71 -3.90
N PRO A 858 -10.56 45.76 -4.37
CA PRO A 858 -11.82 45.60 -5.13
C PRO A 858 -11.71 44.81 -6.44
N ASN A 859 -10.49 44.63 -6.98
CA ASN A 859 -10.24 43.85 -8.20
C ASN A 859 -10.12 42.34 -7.93
N ASP A 860 -9.88 41.94 -6.68
CA ASP A 860 -9.72 40.53 -6.27
C ASP A 860 -11.05 39.93 -5.75
N ALA A 861 -12.13 40.71 -5.82
CA ALA A 861 -13.48 40.26 -5.53
C ALA A 861 -14.03 39.37 -6.66
N PHE A 862 -14.69 38.28 -6.30
CA PHE A 862 -15.22 37.29 -7.23
C PHE A 862 -16.71 37.01 -6.98
N ALA A 863 -17.38 36.36 -7.93
CA ALA A 863 -18.75 35.89 -7.74
C ALA A 863 -18.74 34.42 -7.28
N ALA A 864 -19.42 34.12 -6.18
CA ALA A 864 -19.67 32.77 -5.71
C ALA A 864 -20.64 32.03 -6.65
N VAL A 865 -20.79 30.71 -6.47
CA VAL A 865 -21.69 29.86 -7.28
C VAL A 865 -23.16 30.33 -7.21
N THR A 866 -23.55 30.96 -6.11
CA THR A 866 -24.88 31.56 -5.88
C THR A 866 -25.06 32.94 -6.54
N GLY A 867 -23.99 33.55 -7.05
CA GLY A 867 -23.97 34.91 -7.61
C GLY A 867 -23.62 36.02 -6.61
N SER A 868 -23.50 35.72 -5.31
CA SER A 868 -23.05 36.69 -4.30
C SER A 868 -21.60 37.10 -4.53
N THR A 869 -21.28 38.39 -4.32
CA THR A 869 -19.89 38.87 -4.38
C THR A 869 -19.15 38.45 -3.12
N MET A 870 -17.92 37.95 -3.28
CA MET A 870 -17.06 37.45 -2.22
C MET A 870 -15.66 38.04 -2.32
N ILE A 871 -14.97 38.14 -1.19
CA ILE A 871 -13.56 38.49 -1.08
C ILE A 871 -12.90 37.46 -0.16
N ALA A 872 -11.76 36.92 -0.57
CA ALA A 872 -11.00 36.00 0.27
C ALA A 872 -10.35 36.75 1.45
N TYR A 873 -10.27 36.08 2.61
CA TYR A 873 -9.29 36.41 3.64
C TYR A 873 -7.85 36.09 3.13
N PRO A 874 -6.77 36.44 3.88
CA PRO A 874 -5.42 36.03 3.50
C PRO A 874 -5.31 34.52 3.25
N ALA A 875 -4.41 34.12 2.35
CA ALA A 875 -4.16 32.71 2.07
C ALA A 875 -3.67 31.99 3.33
N PHE A 876 -4.22 30.81 3.59
CA PHE A 876 -3.91 30.07 4.81
C PHE A 876 -2.48 29.49 4.78
N LYS A 877 -1.81 29.50 5.94
CA LYS A 877 -0.50 28.84 6.15
C LYS A 877 -0.64 27.31 6.13
N GLU A 878 -1.75 26.79 6.65
CA GLU A 878 -2.12 25.39 6.74
C GLU A 878 -3.65 25.23 6.75
N SER A 879 -4.17 24.01 6.59
CA SER A 879 -5.61 23.74 6.64
C SER A 879 -6.05 23.24 8.02
N PHE A 880 -7.33 23.43 8.32
CA PHE A 880 -7.95 22.98 9.58
C PHE A 880 -8.98 21.87 9.31
N THR A 881 -8.79 20.68 9.89
CA THR A 881 -9.78 19.59 9.82
C THR A 881 -10.97 19.88 10.72
N TRP A 882 -12.06 20.40 10.15
CA TRP A 882 -13.33 20.56 10.84
C TRP A 882 -14.11 19.23 10.86
N ARG A 883 -15.09 19.13 11.78
CA ARG A 883 -15.93 17.94 12.02
C ARG A 883 -15.12 16.68 12.38
N ASP A 884 -13.88 16.86 12.82
CA ASP A 884 -12.94 15.79 13.16
C ASP A 884 -13.35 14.97 14.38
N ARG A 885 -13.79 13.73 14.17
CA ARG A 885 -14.12 12.80 15.27
C ARG A 885 -12.93 12.27 16.07
N ARG A 886 -11.68 12.60 15.70
CA ARG A 886 -10.47 12.08 16.38
C ARG A 886 -10.20 12.70 17.75
N ILE A 887 -10.72 13.90 18.00
CA ILE A 887 -10.37 14.75 19.17
C ILE A 887 -11.05 14.34 20.50
N MET A 888 -11.99 13.40 20.48
CA MET A 888 -12.61 12.88 21.70
C MET A 888 -11.61 12.03 22.52
N ALA A 889 -11.50 12.32 23.81
CA ALA A 889 -10.56 11.67 24.72
C ALA A 889 -11.09 11.61 26.17
N ILE A 890 -10.34 10.99 27.06
CA ILE A 890 -10.56 10.93 28.52
C ILE A 890 -9.34 11.57 29.22
N ASP A 891 -9.60 12.41 30.22
CA ASP A 891 -8.58 13.08 31.04
C ASP A 891 -8.03 12.19 32.18
N SER A 892 -7.09 12.70 32.97
CA SER A 892 -6.50 11.98 34.12
C SER A 892 -7.47 11.71 35.28
N ASN A 893 -8.69 12.27 35.24
CA ASN A 893 -9.72 12.17 36.27
C ASN A 893 -10.90 11.28 35.84
N GLY A 894 -10.95 10.86 34.57
CA GLY A 894 -12.05 10.11 33.97
C GLY A 894 -13.13 10.98 33.31
N ASN A 895 -12.92 12.29 33.16
CA ASN A 895 -13.81 13.18 32.40
C ASN A 895 -13.60 12.96 30.91
N ILE A 896 -14.67 13.07 30.11
CA ILE A 896 -14.59 13.02 28.65
C ILE A 896 -14.29 14.44 28.12
N LEU A 897 -13.33 14.56 27.22
CA LEU A 897 -12.96 15.79 26.50
C LEU A 897 -13.35 15.65 25.02
N GLY A 898 -13.47 16.77 24.30
CA GLY A 898 -13.86 16.79 22.89
C GLY A 898 -15.36 16.55 22.64
N LEU A 899 -16.20 16.69 23.67
CA LEU A 899 -17.66 16.76 23.56
C LEU A 899 -18.14 18.14 24.01
N GLY A 900 -19.18 18.69 23.38
CA GLY A 900 -19.64 20.05 23.63
C GLY A 900 -21.16 20.21 23.59
N GLY A 901 -21.60 21.47 23.49
CA GLY A 901 -23.01 21.87 23.56
C GLY A 901 -23.37 22.46 24.92
N ALA A 902 -24.51 22.04 25.45
CA ALA A 902 -25.04 22.53 26.72
C ALA A 902 -24.14 22.11 27.89
N GLN A 903 -23.89 23.01 28.83
CA GLN A 903 -23.01 22.81 29.99
C GLN A 903 -23.81 22.72 31.29
N ALA A 904 -24.94 23.44 31.36
CA ALA A 904 -25.82 23.54 32.51
C ALA A 904 -27.32 23.43 32.14
N PRO A 905 -27.76 22.47 31.29
CA PRO A 905 -29.14 22.39 30.78
C PRO A 905 -30.23 22.11 31.84
N ASN A 906 -29.80 21.91 33.09
CA ASN A 906 -30.63 21.68 34.28
C ASN A 906 -30.41 22.74 35.39
N ASP A 907 -29.67 23.83 35.13
CA ASP A 907 -29.64 24.98 36.05
C ASP A 907 -31.05 25.61 36.13
N PRO A 908 -31.68 25.68 37.32
CA PRO A 908 -33.02 26.24 37.49
C PRO A 908 -33.10 27.77 37.30
N GLN A 909 -31.96 28.45 37.14
CA GLN A 909 -31.88 29.89 36.85
C GLN A 909 -31.45 30.18 35.41
N ARG A 910 -30.59 29.36 34.80
CA ARG A 910 -29.97 29.60 33.48
C ARG A 910 -29.68 28.32 32.67
N PRO A 911 -30.69 27.57 32.21
CA PRO A 911 -30.48 26.38 31.39
C PRO A 911 -30.03 26.75 29.97
N ASP A 912 -28.95 26.14 29.45
CA ASP A 912 -28.29 26.45 28.17
C ASP A 912 -28.48 25.38 27.09
N ARG A 913 -29.70 24.83 27.01
CA ARG A 913 -30.07 23.69 26.15
C ARG A 913 -29.82 23.98 24.68
N THR A 914 -29.22 23.04 23.96
CA THR A 914 -29.02 23.13 22.51
C THR A 914 -30.15 22.41 21.76
N ARG A 915 -30.16 22.51 20.43
CA ARG A 915 -31.12 21.79 19.58
C ARG A 915 -30.75 20.31 19.48
N ASP A 916 -31.75 19.44 19.47
CA ASP A 916 -31.65 18.01 19.14
C ASP A 916 -30.95 17.81 17.76
N VAL A 917 -30.10 16.78 17.64
CA VAL A 917 -29.35 16.41 16.41
C VAL A 917 -29.35 14.89 16.22
N THR A 918 -29.70 14.41 15.03
CA THR A 918 -29.61 12.98 14.67
C THR A 918 -28.16 12.54 14.55
N SER A 919 -27.80 11.37 15.08
CA SER A 919 -26.43 10.84 14.90
C SER A 919 -26.20 10.26 13.50
N PRO A 920 -25.05 10.50 12.83
CA PRO A 920 -24.61 9.73 11.66
C PRO A 920 -24.31 8.27 12.00
N HIS A 921 -24.11 7.95 13.29
CA HIS A 921 -23.63 6.64 13.70
C HIS A 921 -24.77 5.64 13.94
N LEU A 922 -25.98 6.04 14.32
CA LEU A 922 -27.08 5.08 14.51
C LEU A 922 -28.06 5.13 13.33
N PRO A 923 -28.28 4.01 12.60
CA PRO A 923 -29.37 3.94 11.65
C PRO A 923 -30.72 4.04 12.38
N GLU A 924 -31.61 4.88 11.84
CA GLU A 924 -32.96 5.10 12.36
C GLU A 924 -33.79 3.82 12.20
N GLU A 925 -34.35 3.29 13.30
CA GLU A 925 -34.85 1.90 13.34
C GLU A 925 -36.01 1.61 12.35
N LYS A 926 -36.85 2.62 12.04
CA LYS A 926 -37.84 2.58 10.96
C LYS A 926 -38.15 3.99 10.40
N PRO A 927 -37.42 4.48 9.38
CA PRO A 927 -37.62 5.84 8.85
C PRO A 927 -39.05 6.13 8.36
N ASP A 928 -39.72 5.12 7.77
CA ASP A 928 -41.02 5.28 7.12
C ASP A 928 -42.24 4.90 7.99
N LEU A 929 -42.06 4.19 9.12
CA LEU A 929 -43.17 3.57 9.87
C LEU A 929 -43.40 4.18 11.26
N ASP A 930 -42.37 4.64 11.95
CA ASP A 930 -42.53 5.31 13.25
C ASP A 930 -42.70 6.83 13.10
N GLY A 931 -42.48 7.36 11.89
CA GLY A 931 -42.68 8.76 11.53
C GLY A 931 -41.80 9.71 12.34
N ALA A 932 -42.33 10.91 12.62
CA ALA A 932 -41.64 11.98 13.35
C ALA A 932 -41.37 11.68 14.84
N ASP A 933 -41.62 10.46 15.32
CA ASP A 933 -41.57 10.09 16.73
C ASP A 933 -40.40 9.16 17.08
N ALA A 934 -39.55 8.82 16.10
CA ALA A 934 -38.43 7.89 16.21
C ALA A 934 -37.21 8.41 17.03
N ARG A 935 -37.43 9.24 18.06
CA ARG A 935 -36.39 9.69 19.01
C ARG A 935 -35.76 8.48 19.70
N GLN A 936 -34.55 8.07 19.30
CA GLN A 936 -33.85 7.02 20.04
C GLN A 936 -33.42 7.56 21.42
N PRO A 937 -33.30 6.69 22.45
CA PRO A 937 -32.68 7.06 23.73
C PRO A 937 -31.25 7.63 23.58
N ASP A 938 -30.62 7.32 22.45
CA ASP A 938 -29.23 7.59 22.13
C ASP A 938 -29.04 8.63 21.00
N ASP A 939 -30.08 9.34 20.52
CA ASP A 939 -29.89 10.55 19.70
C ASP A 939 -29.29 11.70 20.53
N TYR A 940 -28.67 12.70 19.88
CA TYR A 940 -28.21 13.90 20.58
C TYR A 940 -29.40 14.76 21.00
N LYS A 941 -29.64 14.85 22.31
CA LYS A 941 -30.88 15.43 22.87
C LYS A 941 -30.77 16.93 23.15
N GLY A 942 -29.56 17.48 23.15
CA GLY A 942 -29.28 18.90 23.40
C GLY A 942 -29.52 19.39 24.84
N ASP A 943 -30.18 18.58 25.69
CA ASP A 943 -30.46 18.85 27.10
C ASP A 943 -29.65 17.99 28.09
N ARG A 944 -28.65 17.26 27.59
CA ARG A 944 -27.59 16.62 28.38
C ARG A 944 -26.33 17.50 28.38
N VAL A 945 -25.57 17.45 29.48
CA VAL A 945 -24.26 18.11 29.57
C VAL A 945 -23.31 17.49 28.55
N GLN A 946 -22.65 18.32 27.74
CA GLN A 946 -21.65 17.93 26.73
C GLN A 946 -22.07 16.69 25.90
N ASP A 947 -23.29 16.73 25.35
CA ASP A 947 -23.84 15.59 24.59
C ASP A 947 -23.23 15.47 23.19
N LEU A 948 -22.84 16.59 22.56
CA LEU A 948 -22.56 16.66 21.12
C LEU A 948 -21.13 16.28 20.75
N GLY A 949 -21.00 15.34 19.80
CA GLY A 949 -19.71 14.99 19.20
C GLY A 949 -19.17 16.05 18.23
N PRO A 950 -17.85 16.04 17.93
CA PRO A 950 -17.17 17.06 17.11
C PRO A 950 -17.79 17.39 15.74
N PHE A 951 -18.44 16.42 15.09
CA PHE A 951 -19.10 16.61 13.80
C PHE A 951 -20.43 17.37 13.87
N ALA A 952 -21.00 17.49 15.07
CA ALA A 952 -22.21 18.25 15.38
C ALA A 952 -21.88 19.57 16.10
N LEU A 953 -20.61 19.95 16.16
CA LEU A 953 -20.14 21.21 16.75
C LEU A 953 -19.73 22.22 15.67
N PRO A 954 -20.05 23.52 15.86
CA PRO A 954 -19.70 24.56 14.89
C PRO A 954 -18.19 24.69 14.69
N MET A 955 -17.80 25.17 13.50
CA MET A 955 -16.47 25.76 13.31
C MET A 955 -16.44 27.10 14.04
N LEU A 956 -15.50 27.26 14.97
CA LEU A 956 -15.15 28.52 15.61
C LEU A 956 -14.08 29.22 14.77
N VAL A 957 -14.27 30.52 14.54
CA VAL A 957 -13.32 31.41 13.86
C VAL A 957 -12.99 32.56 14.80
N ASP A 958 -11.78 32.60 15.33
CA ASP A 958 -11.28 33.67 16.22
C ASP A 958 -10.38 34.61 15.41
N PHE A 959 -10.86 35.83 15.18
CA PHE A 959 -10.21 36.87 14.41
C PHE A 959 -9.48 37.84 15.33
N PHE A 960 -8.23 38.14 14.97
CA PHE A 960 -7.38 39.12 15.65
C PHE A 960 -6.97 40.17 14.61
N VAL A 961 -7.64 41.33 14.58
CA VAL A 961 -7.24 42.48 13.76
C VAL A 961 -6.56 43.45 14.71
N TYR A 962 -5.28 43.76 14.50
CA TYR A 962 -4.55 44.64 15.40
C TYR A 962 -4.85 46.10 15.09
N PRO A 963 -4.64 47.04 16.03
CA PRO A 963 -4.60 48.46 15.71
C PRO A 963 -3.52 48.74 14.66
N ASP A 964 -3.87 49.46 13.60
CA ASP A 964 -2.94 49.82 12.53
C ASP A 964 -1.97 50.93 12.99
N ASP A 965 -0.75 50.98 12.45
CA ASP A 965 0.19 52.06 12.75
C ASP A 965 -0.12 53.29 11.87
N PRO A 966 -0.42 54.48 12.46
CA PRO A 966 -0.63 55.70 11.69
C PRO A 966 0.56 56.12 10.80
N ALA A 967 1.75 55.53 10.98
CA ALA A 967 2.90 55.71 10.11
C ALA A 967 2.80 54.95 8.77
N ASN A 968 2.05 53.85 8.70
CA ASN A 968 1.91 53.03 7.49
C ASN A 968 0.81 53.54 6.56
N GLY A 969 -0.25 54.14 7.12
CA GLY A 969 -1.31 54.82 6.38
C GLY A 969 -2.54 55.09 7.23
N LEU A 970 -3.52 55.79 6.65
CA LEU A 970 -4.87 55.85 7.21
C LEU A 970 -5.73 54.77 6.56
N VAL A 971 -5.82 53.64 7.25
CA VAL A 971 -6.84 52.60 7.04
C VAL A 971 -8.22 53.22 7.23
N LYS A 972 -9.20 52.79 6.43
CA LYS A 972 -10.50 53.43 6.38
C LYS A 972 -11.57 52.74 7.21
N ALA A 973 -11.56 51.41 7.26
CA ALA A 973 -12.63 50.61 7.85
C ALA A 973 -14.02 50.93 7.24
N ASP A 974 -14.06 51.41 5.98
CA ASP A 974 -15.29 51.72 5.22
C ASP A 974 -16.03 50.44 4.75
N ASN A 975 -15.37 49.28 4.83
CA ASN A 975 -15.83 48.02 4.28
C ASN A 975 -16.72 47.25 5.28
N LEU A 976 -18.00 47.09 4.94
CA LEU A 976 -19.00 46.40 5.77
C LEU A 976 -19.31 44.98 5.24
N PHE A 977 -19.64 44.06 6.14
CA PHE A 977 -20.06 42.68 5.88
C PHE A 977 -21.56 42.56 5.59
N GLN A 978 -21.95 41.61 4.74
CA GLN A 978 -23.33 41.10 4.69
C GLN A 978 -23.57 40.07 5.80
N ILE A 979 -24.73 40.17 6.43
CA ILE A 979 -25.13 39.32 7.56
C ILE A 979 -26.50 38.67 7.32
N GLY A 980 -26.70 37.50 7.91
CA GLY A 980 -28.01 37.02 8.33
C GLY A 980 -28.08 36.98 9.85
N TYR A 981 -29.29 36.91 10.40
CA TYR A 981 -29.53 36.95 11.84
C TYR A 981 -30.67 35.99 12.21
N ILE A 982 -30.58 35.37 13.39
CA ILE A 982 -31.51 34.31 13.83
C ILE A 982 -32.83 34.90 14.34
N GLY A 983 -32.77 36.02 15.06
CA GLY A 983 -33.94 36.69 15.62
C GLY A 983 -34.78 37.45 14.57
N PRO A 984 -35.89 38.07 15.00
CA PRO A 984 -36.69 38.94 14.14
C PRO A 984 -35.99 40.28 13.89
N LEU A 985 -36.12 40.84 12.68
CA LEU A 985 -35.63 42.19 12.36
C LEU A 985 -36.47 43.29 13.07
N TYR A 986 -36.22 43.48 14.36
CA TYR A 986 -36.60 44.67 15.11
C TYR A 986 -35.39 45.16 15.93
N PRO A 987 -35.11 46.46 15.95
CA PRO A 987 -33.96 46.97 16.69
C PRO A 987 -34.17 46.75 18.19
N ALA A 988 -33.25 46.04 18.83
CA ALA A 988 -33.26 45.85 20.28
C ALA A 988 -33.13 47.21 20.98
N ALA A 989 -33.97 47.46 21.98
CA ALA A 989 -34.11 48.76 22.61
C ALA A 989 -32.79 49.20 23.30
N GLY A 990 -32.06 50.11 22.67
CA GLY A 990 -30.74 50.59 23.11
C GLY A 990 -29.53 50.00 22.36
N HIS A 991 -29.70 48.92 21.59
CA HIS A 991 -28.59 48.21 20.92
C HIS A 991 -28.70 48.15 19.39
N GLY A 992 -29.79 48.64 18.81
CA GLY A 992 -29.92 48.80 17.36
C GLY A 992 -30.02 47.44 16.67
N TYR A 993 -29.16 47.18 15.69
CA TYR A 993 -29.13 45.89 14.98
C TYR A 993 -28.58 44.72 15.82
N TYR A 994 -27.94 45.00 16.96
CA TYR A 994 -27.24 44.03 17.79
C TYR A 994 -28.22 43.47 18.82
N ASN A 995 -28.65 42.23 18.62
CA ASN A 995 -29.87 41.68 19.25
C ASN A 995 -29.54 40.84 20.49
N ALA A 996 -29.20 41.52 21.59
CA ALA A 996 -28.96 40.87 22.88
C ALA A 996 -30.23 40.19 23.43
N GLY A 997 -30.31 38.86 23.29
CA GLY A 997 -31.47 38.06 23.70
C GLY A 997 -31.71 36.76 22.92
N TRP A 998 -30.89 36.49 21.89
CA TRP A 998 -30.89 35.28 21.06
C TRP A 998 -29.52 34.55 21.21
N PRO A 999 -29.35 33.31 20.72
CA PRO A 999 -28.08 32.61 20.85
C PRO A 999 -26.96 33.39 20.15
N ASN A 1000 -25.94 33.80 20.90
CA ASN A 1000 -24.78 34.49 20.33
C ASN A 1000 -24.08 33.59 19.30
N LEU A 1001 -24.16 33.94 18.02
CA LEU A 1001 -23.34 33.35 16.95
C LEU A 1001 -21.96 34.01 16.89
N ARG A 1002 -21.85 35.21 17.44
CA ARG A 1002 -20.66 36.06 17.47
C ARG A 1002 -20.48 36.68 18.86
N VAL A 1003 -19.23 36.79 19.32
CA VAL A 1003 -18.82 37.60 20.49
C VAL A 1003 -17.60 38.43 20.14
N HIS A 1004 -17.53 39.66 20.62
CA HIS A 1004 -16.50 40.61 20.16
C HIS A 1004 -16.07 41.67 21.17
N SER A 1005 -14.81 42.10 21.02
CA SER A 1005 -14.27 43.35 21.54
C SER A 1005 -13.70 44.13 20.36
N THR A 1006 -14.17 45.35 20.16
CA THR A 1006 -13.87 46.14 18.96
C THR A 1006 -13.59 47.58 19.35
N GLY A 1007 -12.44 48.09 18.89
CA GLY A 1007 -12.08 49.49 19.06
C GLY A 1007 -13.03 50.44 18.32
N GLY A 1008 -12.84 51.74 18.52
CA GLY A 1008 -13.67 52.76 17.91
C GLY A 1008 -13.57 54.09 18.64
N ILE A 1009 -14.64 54.89 18.60
CA ILE A 1009 -14.67 56.20 19.27
C ILE A 1009 -15.90 56.32 20.16
N ASP A 1010 -15.70 56.53 21.45
CA ASP A 1010 -16.76 56.51 22.47
C ASP A 1010 -17.75 57.69 22.35
N SER A 1011 -18.74 57.73 23.25
CA SER A 1011 -19.75 58.81 23.29
C SER A 1011 -19.18 60.17 23.73
N GLN A 1012 -17.98 60.19 24.31
CA GLN A 1012 -17.22 61.33 24.81
C GLN A 1012 -16.16 61.82 23.81
N GLN A 1013 -16.01 61.13 22.68
CA GLN A 1013 -15.01 61.34 21.62
C GLN A 1013 -13.59 60.87 21.92
N ASN A 1014 -13.38 60.00 22.92
CA ASN A 1014 -12.11 59.30 23.11
C ASN A 1014 -11.99 58.14 22.12
N GLU A 1015 -10.80 57.94 21.58
CA GLU A 1015 -10.46 56.76 20.78
C GLU A 1015 -10.12 55.58 21.71
N ILE A 1016 -10.75 54.43 21.46
CA ILE A 1016 -10.63 53.20 22.24
C ILE A 1016 -9.98 52.15 21.35
N PHE A 1017 -8.79 51.69 21.73
CA PHE A 1017 -8.05 50.64 21.04
C PHE A 1017 -8.27 49.29 21.72
N VAL A 1018 -8.33 48.21 20.94
CA VAL A 1018 -8.32 46.82 21.43
C VAL A 1018 -7.03 46.15 20.97
N ASP A 1019 -6.27 45.56 21.90
CA ASP A 1019 -5.10 44.73 21.62
C ASP A 1019 -5.50 43.25 21.65
N PRO A 1020 -5.75 42.60 20.50
CA PRO A 1020 -6.53 41.37 20.46
C PRO A 1020 -5.98 40.20 21.30
N PRO A 1021 -4.66 39.91 21.37
CA PRO A 1021 -4.15 38.78 22.17
C PRO A 1021 -4.32 38.97 23.69
N ASN A 1022 -4.37 40.21 24.17
CA ASN A 1022 -4.56 40.52 25.60
C ASN A 1022 -6.05 40.64 26.00
N GLU A 1023 -6.95 40.63 25.01
CA GLU A 1023 -8.38 40.79 25.21
C GLU A 1023 -9.04 39.42 25.49
N LEU A 1024 -9.21 39.11 26.78
CA LEU A 1024 -9.68 37.79 27.25
C LEU A 1024 -11.21 37.64 27.37
N THR A 1025 -11.95 38.77 27.38
CA THR A 1025 -13.40 38.78 27.55
C THR A 1025 -14.02 39.89 26.71
N ALA A 1026 -14.95 39.53 25.82
CA ALA A 1026 -15.70 40.43 24.95
C ALA A 1026 -16.38 41.57 25.72
N GLN A 1027 -16.20 42.81 25.24
CA GLN A 1027 -16.77 44.06 25.77
C GLN A 1027 -17.71 44.77 24.78
N GLY A 1028 -17.90 44.21 23.58
CA GLY A 1028 -18.61 44.84 22.46
C GLY A 1028 -17.74 45.86 21.71
N GLY A 1029 -18.38 46.74 20.94
CA GLY A 1029 -17.71 47.73 20.10
C GLY A 1029 -18.29 49.15 20.21
N TRP A 1030 -17.46 50.17 20.05
CA TRP A 1030 -17.89 51.58 20.02
C TRP A 1030 -18.22 52.04 18.60
N LEU A 1031 -19.51 52.02 18.28
CA LEU A 1031 -20.02 52.11 16.91
C LEU A 1031 -20.87 53.36 16.68
N ASN A 1032 -20.94 53.80 15.42
CA ASN A 1032 -21.76 54.95 15.00
C ASN A 1032 -22.88 54.51 14.05
N ASN A 1033 -24.11 54.44 14.55
CA ASN A 1033 -25.29 53.93 13.85
C ASN A 1033 -26.22 55.08 13.42
N ALA A 1034 -26.75 55.03 12.20
CA ALA A 1034 -27.62 56.09 11.66
C ALA A 1034 -28.95 56.30 12.43
N ILE A 1035 -29.38 55.34 13.24
CA ILE A 1035 -30.62 55.37 14.04
C ILE A 1035 -30.34 55.78 15.49
N LEU A 1036 -29.25 55.32 16.09
CA LEU A 1036 -28.94 55.53 17.52
C LEU A 1036 -27.80 56.53 17.80
N GLY A 1037 -27.09 56.99 16.77
CA GLY A 1037 -25.84 57.73 16.93
C GLY A 1037 -24.71 56.84 17.44
N ARG A 1038 -23.84 57.39 18.30
CA ARG A 1038 -22.76 56.61 18.93
C ARG A 1038 -23.29 55.79 20.11
N PHE A 1039 -23.02 54.50 20.11
CA PHE A 1039 -23.42 53.57 21.16
C PHE A 1039 -22.37 52.46 21.32
N GLN A 1040 -22.44 51.74 22.44
CA GLN A 1040 -21.67 50.51 22.64
C GLN A 1040 -22.54 49.31 22.25
N ALA A 1041 -22.07 48.50 21.31
CA ALA A 1041 -22.66 47.19 21.02
C ALA A 1041 -22.57 46.27 22.25
N PRO A 1042 -23.51 45.30 22.41
CA PRO A 1042 -23.35 44.23 23.38
C PRO A 1042 -22.11 43.38 23.06
N PRO A 1043 -21.56 42.63 24.03
CA PRO A 1043 -20.40 41.76 23.82
C PRO A 1043 -20.66 40.52 22.96
N GLY A 1044 -21.91 40.29 22.54
CA GLY A 1044 -22.30 39.21 21.62
C GLY A 1044 -23.67 39.46 20.99
N ASP A 1045 -23.88 38.83 19.84
CA ASP A 1045 -25.09 38.96 19.02
C ASP A 1045 -25.35 37.71 18.15
N ASP A 1046 -26.53 37.68 17.54
CA ASP A 1046 -27.06 36.60 16.70
C ASP A 1046 -26.69 36.72 15.22
N HIS A 1047 -25.63 37.47 14.89
CA HIS A 1047 -25.23 37.73 13.50
C HIS A 1047 -24.34 36.59 12.96
N LEU A 1048 -24.66 36.12 11.75
CA LEU A 1048 -23.80 35.26 10.95
C LEU A 1048 -23.33 36.04 9.71
N TYR A 1049 -22.02 36.03 9.44
CA TYR A 1049 -21.49 36.62 8.21
C TYR A 1049 -21.81 35.73 7.01
N TRP A 1050 -22.11 36.38 5.88
CA TRP A 1050 -22.15 35.70 4.60
C TRP A 1050 -20.73 35.45 4.11
N GLY A 1051 -20.50 34.28 3.55
CA GLY A 1051 -19.16 33.84 3.17
C GLY A 1051 -19.14 32.56 2.35
N GLN A 1052 -17.94 32.17 1.94
CA GLN A 1052 -17.68 30.91 1.26
C GLN A 1052 -16.53 30.19 1.99
N ALA A 1053 -16.69 28.89 2.22
CA ALA A 1053 -15.62 28.01 2.64
C ALA A 1053 -15.27 27.07 1.48
N ASP A 1054 -13.97 26.98 1.18
CA ASP A 1054 -13.42 25.99 0.26
C ASP A 1054 -12.86 24.83 1.09
N PHE A 1055 -13.46 23.65 0.91
CA PHE A 1055 -13.13 22.42 1.61
C PHE A 1055 -12.35 21.46 0.72
N VAL A 1056 -11.54 20.60 1.35
CA VAL A 1056 -10.96 19.41 0.73
C VAL A 1056 -10.99 18.22 1.70
N ARG A 1057 -10.93 17.01 1.18
CA ARG A 1057 -10.75 15.80 1.99
C ARG A 1057 -9.27 15.39 2.06
N LYS A 1058 -8.50 15.96 3.01
CA LYS A 1058 -7.12 15.50 3.30
C LYS A 1058 -7.12 14.24 4.17
N VAL A 1059 -8.10 14.11 5.05
CA VAL A 1059 -8.24 12.98 5.97
C VAL A 1059 -9.47 12.16 5.59
N SER A 1060 -9.41 10.85 5.80
CA SER A 1060 -10.58 9.96 5.79
C SER A 1060 -10.43 8.94 6.91
N VAL A 1061 -11.39 8.92 7.84
CA VAL A 1061 -11.31 8.07 9.03
C VAL A 1061 -12.32 6.94 8.94
N VAL A 1062 -11.84 5.73 9.25
CA VAL A 1062 -12.59 4.48 9.30
C VAL A 1062 -12.45 3.89 10.69
N THR A 1063 -13.54 3.44 11.30
CA THR A 1063 -13.54 2.83 12.64
C THR A 1063 -14.14 1.43 12.55
N GLY A 1064 -13.40 0.42 13.01
CA GLY A 1064 -13.89 -0.96 13.07
C GLY A 1064 -14.79 -1.21 14.29
N GLY A 1065 -15.28 -2.44 14.43
CA GLY A 1065 -15.91 -2.92 15.66
C GLY A 1065 -14.94 -3.12 16.83
N TYR A 1066 -15.48 -3.36 18.02
CA TYR A 1066 -14.69 -3.88 19.16
C TYR A 1066 -14.66 -5.42 19.10
N PHE A 1067 -13.52 -6.07 19.30
CA PHE A 1067 -13.42 -7.53 19.39
C PHE A 1067 -12.88 -8.03 20.73
N ASP A 1068 -13.26 -9.25 21.12
CA ASP A 1068 -12.81 -9.90 22.36
C ASP A 1068 -11.46 -10.60 22.14
N THR A 1069 -10.41 -10.17 22.86
CA THR A 1069 -9.06 -10.74 22.70
C THR A 1069 -8.89 -12.11 23.35
N LEU A 1070 -9.88 -12.60 24.10
CA LEU A 1070 -9.87 -13.95 24.69
C LEU A 1070 -10.57 -15.02 23.84
N ILE A 1071 -11.39 -14.61 22.87
CA ILE A 1071 -12.08 -15.52 21.95
C ILE A 1071 -12.01 -14.98 20.51
N PRO A 1072 -10.80 -14.70 19.98
CA PRO A 1072 -10.59 -14.00 18.69
C PRO A 1072 -11.45 -14.53 17.53
N GLY A 1073 -11.52 -15.85 17.37
CA GLY A 1073 -12.26 -16.50 16.28
C GLY A 1073 -13.73 -16.84 16.59
N LYS A 1074 -14.33 -16.29 17.66
CA LYS A 1074 -15.70 -16.63 18.11
C LYS A 1074 -16.74 -16.37 17.02
N ASN A 1075 -17.36 -17.43 16.50
CA ASN A 1075 -18.32 -17.31 15.41
C ASN A 1075 -19.45 -18.35 15.50
N GLN A 1076 -20.64 -18.04 15.00
CA GLN A 1076 -21.75 -19.00 14.84
C GLN A 1076 -21.88 -19.45 13.36
N VAL A 1077 -20.79 -19.38 12.60
CA VAL A 1077 -20.80 -19.45 11.14
C VAL A 1077 -20.70 -20.90 10.68
N GLN A 1078 -21.80 -21.40 10.10
CA GLN A 1078 -21.75 -22.53 9.19
C GLN A 1078 -21.21 -22.00 7.86
N GLY A 1079 -19.99 -22.41 7.50
CA GLY A 1079 -19.35 -22.06 6.23
C GLY A 1079 -19.92 -22.89 5.05
N PRO A 1080 -19.15 -23.05 3.97
CA PRO A 1080 -19.44 -24.04 2.92
C PRO A 1080 -19.72 -25.44 3.52
N VAL A 1081 -20.51 -26.24 2.82
CA VAL A 1081 -21.10 -27.50 3.34
C VAL A 1081 -20.03 -28.42 3.96
N GLY A 1082 -20.03 -28.51 5.29
CA GLY A 1082 -19.10 -29.32 6.07
C GLY A 1082 -18.16 -28.53 7.00
N TRP A 1083 -18.09 -27.20 6.90
CA TRP A 1083 -17.19 -26.40 7.74
C TRP A 1083 -17.61 -26.37 9.22
N PRO A 1084 -16.71 -26.63 10.18
CA PRO A 1084 -17.06 -26.76 11.60
C PRO A 1084 -17.19 -25.38 12.28
N ALA A 1085 -18.43 -24.97 12.57
CA ALA A 1085 -18.70 -23.80 13.41
C ALA A 1085 -18.18 -24.06 14.85
N ASP A 1086 -17.17 -23.30 15.28
CA ASP A 1086 -16.68 -23.30 16.67
C ASP A 1086 -17.21 -22.04 17.40
N PRO A 1087 -18.23 -22.17 18.27
CA PRO A 1087 -18.87 -21.02 18.92
C PRO A 1087 -17.96 -20.24 19.88
N ASN A 1088 -16.78 -20.77 20.21
CA ASN A 1088 -15.75 -20.08 20.99
C ASN A 1088 -14.53 -19.69 20.15
N GLY A 1089 -14.47 -20.14 18.88
CA GLY A 1089 -13.38 -19.88 17.96
C GLY A 1089 -12.09 -20.64 18.23
N TYR A 1090 -11.07 -20.29 17.45
CA TYR A 1090 -9.70 -20.72 17.69
C TYR A 1090 -8.71 -19.56 17.53
N PRO A 1091 -7.71 -19.44 18.41
CA PRO A 1091 -7.60 -20.14 19.70
C PRO A 1091 -8.64 -19.62 20.70
N ASN A 1092 -9.19 -20.51 21.52
CA ASN A 1092 -10.10 -20.14 22.62
C ASN A 1092 -9.28 -19.89 23.88
N LEU A 1093 -8.77 -18.67 24.05
CA LEU A 1093 -7.94 -18.28 25.20
C LEU A 1093 -8.75 -18.11 26.49
N SER A 1094 -10.08 -18.06 26.42
CA SER A 1094 -10.93 -17.97 27.63
C SER A 1094 -10.88 -19.19 28.54
N THR A 1095 -10.38 -20.34 28.05
CA THR A 1095 -10.12 -21.55 28.84
C THR A 1095 -9.03 -21.35 29.90
N LEU A 1096 -8.08 -20.45 29.64
CA LEU A 1096 -6.97 -20.13 30.55
C LEU A 1096 -7.49 -19.42 31.81
N GLY A 1097 -8.57 -18.65 31.69
CA GLY A 1097 -9.27 -18.00 32.79
C GLY A 1097 -9.67 -16.55 32.49
N THR A 1098 -10.66 -16.03 33.22
CA THR A 1098 -11.22 -14.68 33.01
C THR A 1098 -10.25 -13.52 33.26
N ASN A 1099 -9.08 -13.79 33.85
CA ASN A 1099 -8.08 -12.79 34.24
C ASN A 1099 -6.98 -12.62 33.18
N TRP A 1100 -6.89 -13.51 32.18
CA TRP A 1100 -5.86 -13.44 31.14
C TRP A 1100 -6.11 -12.24 30.21
N ARG A 1101 -5.07 -11.48 29.89
CA ARG A 1101 -5.17 -10.24 29.12
C ARG A 1101 -4.02 -10.11 28.10
N PRO A 1102 -4.21 -9.40 26.98
CA PRO A 1102 -3.13 -9.07 26.04
C PRO A 1102 -2.01 -8.32 26.74
N SER A 1103 -0.77 -8.48 26.30
CA SER A 1103 0.35 -8.04 27.13
C SER A 1103 1.68 -7.78 26.40
N GLU A 1104 1.62 -7.88 25.07
CA GLU A 1104 2.66 -7.79 24.06
C GLU A 1104 1.92 -7.91 22.72
N PHE A 1105 2.18 -7.01 21.77
CA PHE A 1105 1.46 -6.95 20.49
C PHE A 1105 2.41 -7.03 19.29
N ALA A 1106 1.86 -7.39 18.14
CA ALA A 1106 2.44 -7.16 16.83
C ALA A 1106 1.33 -6.77 15.84
N VAL A 1107 1.62 -5.81 14.96
CA VAL A 1107 0.69 -5.30 13.96
C VAL A 1107 1.23 -5.63 12.58
N LEU A 1108 0.37 -6.11 11.69
CA LEU A 1108 0.66 -6.27 10.27
C LEU A 1108 -0.25 -5.34 9.46
N LEU A 1109 0.34 -4.61 8.52
CA LEU A 1109 -0.34 -3.70 7.62
C LEU A 1109 0.24 -3.89 6.22
N ASN A 1110 -0.61 -4.21 5.25
CA ASN A 1110 -0.23 -4.41 3.85
C ASN A 1110 -1.02 -3.43 2.97
N PRO A 1111 -0.41 -2.69 2.02
CA PRO A 1111 1.02 -2.50 1.86
C PRO A 1111 1.67 -1.86 3.10
N ALA A 1112 2.95 -2.14 3.31
CA ALA A 1112 3.73 -1.47 4.35
C ALA A 1112 3.72 0.07 4.15
N PRO A 1113 3.79 0.89 5.21
CA PRO A 1113 3.64 2.35 5.11
C PRO A 1113 4.55 3.03 4.08
N GLU A 1114 5.78 2.54 3.91
CA GLU A 1114 6.76 2.99 2.93
C GLU A 1114 6.40 2.70 1.46
N SER A 1115 5.52 1.71 1.23
CA SER A 1115 5.02 1.32 -0.09
C SER A 1115 3.72 2.04 -0.48
N LEU A 1116 3.21 2.93 0.37
CA LEU A 1116 2.05 3.77 0.05
C LEU A 1116 2.38 4.83 -1.02
N PRO A 1117 1.38 5.32 -1.79
CA PRO A 1117 1.58 6.38 -2.78
C PRO A 1117 2.26 7.63 -2.19
N LYS A 1118 3.39 8.07 -2.76
CA LYS A 1118 4.24 9.12 -2.15
C LYS A 1118 3.44 10.39 -1.78
N GLY A 1119 3.58 10.80 -0.51
CA GLY A 1119 2.85 11.92 0.10
C GLY A 1119 1.49 11.56 0.70
N THR A 1120 1.10 10.28 0.68
CA THR A 1120 -0.05 9.75 1.44
C THR A 1120 0.44 8.98 2.66
N GLN A 1121 -0.45 8.71 3.62
CA GLN A 1121 -0.13 7.95 4.83
C GLN A 1121 -1.35 7.12 5.29
N VAL A 1122 -1.12 5.96 5.89
CA VAL A 1122 -2.10 5.27 6.74
C VAL A 1122 -1.59 5.36 8.18
N VAL A 1123 -2.44 5.82 9.09
CA VAL A 1123 -2.21 5.79 10.54
C VAL A 1123 -3.26 4.87 11.15
N VAL A 1124 -2.84 3.88 11.92
CA VAL A 1124 -3.75 3.05 12.72
C VAL A 1124 -3.65 3.46 14.18
N GLU A 1125 -4.80 3.59 14.82
CA GLU A 1125 -4.95 4.00 16.21
C GLU A 1125 -5.79 2.95 16.96
N TYR A 1126 -5.36 2.60 18.17
CA TYR A 1126 -5.90 1.51 18.97
C TYR A 1126 -6.46 2.05 20.28
N ARG A 1127 -7.51 1.41 20.79
CA ARG A 1127 -7.98 1.61 22.17
C ARG A 1127 -8.60 0.31 22.69
N MET A 1128 -8.84 0.27 23.99
CA MET A 1128 -9.46 -0.88 24.63
C MET A 1128 -10.59 -0.50 25.59
N SER A 1129 -11.28 -1.52 26.08
CA SER A 1129 -12.24 -1.46 27.19
C SER A 1129 -12.18 -2.79 27.94
N GLU A 1130 -12.37 -2.77 29.26
CA GLU A 1130 -12.26 -3.98 30.09
C GLU A 1130 -13.53 -4.85 30.03
N GLY A 1131 -14.68 -4.24 29.76
CA GLY A 1131 -15.93 -4.97 29.60
C GLY A 1131 -17.11 -4.08 29.24
N PHE A 1132 -18.16 -4.73 28.74
CA PHE A 1132 -19.41 -4.08 28.35
C PHE A 1132 -20.57 -4.65 29.17
N SER A 1133 -21.28 -3.81 29.93
CA SER A 1133 -22.55 -4.20 30.53
C SER A 1133 -23.57 -4.46 29.42
N LYS A 1134 -24.32 -5.58 29.54
CA LYS A 1134 -25.20 -6.10 28.49
C LYS A 1134 -24.49 -6.33 27.15
N SER A 1135 -23.22 -6.79 27.16
CA SER A 1135 -22.46 -7.22 25.96
C SER A 1135 -23.30 -7.98 24.94
N ASP A 1136 -24.16 -8.87 25.43
CA ASP A 1136 -24.98 -9.77 24.62
C ASP A 1136 -26.03 -9.00 23.81
N ALA A 1137 -26.49 -7.82 24.27
CA ALA A 1137 -27.39 -6.92 23.53
C ALA A 1137 -26.64 -5.98 22.55
N VAL A 1138 -25.31 -5.97 22.58
CA VAL A 1138 -24.45 -5.28 21.61
C VAL A 1138 -24.06 -6.23 20.48
N TYR A 1139 -23.80 -7.50 20.81
CA TYR A 1139 -23.76 -8.60 19.85
C TYR A 1139 -25.17 -8.93 19.29
N ALA A 1140 -26.26 -8.64 20.02
CA ALA A 1140 -27.63 -8.84 19.58
C ALA A 1140 -28.49 -7.57 19.73
N SER A 1141 -28.30 -6.59 18.84
CA SER A 1141 -29.21 -5.43 18.74
C SER A 1141 -30.64 -5.90 18.45
N ALA A 1142 -31.61 -5.31 19.16
CA ALA A 1142 -32.95 -5.89 19.37
C ALA A 1142 -33.92 -5.82 18.17
N THR A 1143 -33.43 -5.50 16.97
CA THR A 1143 -34.24 -5.25 15.77
C THR A 1143 -33.74 -6.07 14.57
N THR A 1144 -34.62 -6.96 14.07
CA THR A 1144 -34.54 -7.70 12.79
C THR A 1144 -33.21 -8.37 12.44
N GLU A 1145 -33.05 -9.62 12.90
CA GLU A 1145 -32.24 -10.74 12.36
C GLU A 1145 -30.71 -10.57 12.20
N THR A 1146 -30.16 -9.41 11.80
CA THR A 1146 -28.74 -9.26 11.41
C THR A 1146 -27.71 -9.31 12.55
N ALA A 1147 -28.11 -9.21 13.81
CA ALA A 1147 -27.17 -8.99 14.90
C ALA A 1147 -26.46 -10.28 15.37
N ALA A 1148 -27.21 -11.39 15.55
CA ALA A 1148 -26.65 -12.67 16.00
C ALA A 1148 -25.51 -13.20 15.11
N SER A 1149 -25.44 -12.73 13.87
CA SER A 1149 -24.39 -13.04 12.90
C SER A 1149 -23.17 -12.11 12.92
N ARG A 1150 -23.09 -11.09 13.80
CA ARG A 1150 -21.88 -10.24 13.96
C ARG A 1150 -20.78 -10.84 14.86
N ASN A 1151 -20.96 -12.09 15.28
CA ASN A 1151 -19.91 -12.98 15.78
C ASN A 1151 -19.05 -12.42 16.93
N ASN A 1152 -17.78 -12.06 16.66
CA ASN A 1152 -16.84 -11.49 17.63
C ASN A 1152 -16.70 -9.96 17.53
N LEU A 1153 -17.34 -9.29 16.56
CA LEU A 1153 -17.25 -7.84 16.41
C LEU A 1153 -18.52 -7.16 16.95
N LEU A 1154 -18.33 -6.41 18.04
CA LEU A 1154 -19.29 -5.42 18.51
C LEU A 1154 -19.47 -4.33 17.45
N ASN A 1155 -20.73 -3.95 17.22
CA ASN A 1155 -21.15 -3.02 16.18
C ASN A 1155 -20.25 -1.74 16.07
N PRO A 1156 -19.62 -1.44 14.91
CA PRO A 1156 -18.70 -0.30 14.73
C PRO A 1156 -19.35 1.06 15.00
N HIS A 1157 -20.68 1.15 14.84
CA HIS A 1157 -21.46 2.34 15.20
C HIS A 1157 -21.35 2.66 16.70
N PHE A 1158 -21.50 1.66 17.57
CA PHE A 1158 -21.33 1.82 19.03
C PHE A 1158 -19.88 2.09 19.42
N ALA A 1159 -18.91 1.61 18.64
CA ALA A 1159 -17.52 1.99 18.83
C ALA A 1159 -17.35 3.51 18.61
N CYS A 1160 -17.82 4.06 17.48
CA CYS A 1160 -17.62 5.48 17.14
C CYS A 1160 -18.03 6.46 18.26
N GLU A 1161 -19.13 6.18 18.97
CA GLU A 1161 -19.67 7.05 20.03
C GLU A 1161 -19.37 6.57 21.47
N GLN A 1162 -18.57 5.51 21.66
CA GLN A 1162 -18.43 4.78 22.93
C GLN A 1162 -18.27 5.64 24.20
N TYR A 1163 -17.52 6.75 24.14
CA TYR A 1163 -17.35 7.66 25.29
C TYR A 1163 -18.71 8.09 25.87
N ARG A 1164 -19.68 8.40 25.01
CA ARG A 1164 -21.05 8.75 25.36
C ARG A 1164 -21.83 7.59 25.99
N TYR A 1165 -21.48 6.34 25.64
CA TYR A 1165 -22.09 5.14 26.20
C TYR A 1165 -21.53 4.73 27.57
N MET A 1166 -20.42 5.31 28.06
CA MET A 1166 -19.87 5.00 29.39
C MET A 1166 -20.91 5.17 30.52
N ALA A 1167 -21.87 6.08 30.37
CA ALA A 1167 -22.97 6.30 31.31
C ALA A 1167 -24.36 5.82 30.83
N SER A 1168 -24.49 5.23 29.64
CA SER A 1168 -25.80 4.88 29.05
C SER A 1168 -26.47 3.70 29.79
N SER A 1169 -27.80 3.64 29.76
CA SER A 1169 -28.54 2.48 30.27
C SER A 1169 -28.66 1.34 29.24
N ARG A 1170 -28.30 1.57 27.97
CA ARG A 1170 -28.36 0.56 26.89
C ARG A 1170 -27.15 -0.38 26.93
N VAL A 1171 -25.96 0.20 27.02
CA VAL A 1171 -24.64 -0.47 27.05
C VAL A 1171 -23.70 0.41 27.88
N GLN A 1172 -22.95 -0.13 28.85
CA GLN A 1172 -21.92 0.63 29.57
C GLN A 1172 -20.56 0.00 29.33
N SER A 1173 -19.58 0.78 28.87
CA SER A 1173 -18.20 0.35 28.68
C SER A 1173 -17.33 0.74 29.87
N ASN A 1174 -16.68 -0.25 30.49
CA ASN A 1174 -15.79 -0.07 31.64
C ASN A 1174 -14.34 0.15 31.18
N ASP A 1175 -13.58 0.95 31.91
CA ASP A 1175 -12.14 1.23 31.70
C ASP A 1175 -11.77 1.43 30.22
N VAL A 1176 -12.46 2.36 29.56
CA VAL A 1176 -12.16 2.74 28.17
C VAL A 1176 -10.85 3.51 28.12
N THR A 1177 -9.97 3.19 27.17
CA THR A 1177 -8.73 3.94 26.94
C THR A 1177 -8.92 5.02 25.87
N ASN A 1178 -7.98 5.97 25.82
CA ASN A 1178 -7.82 6.83 24.65
C ASN A 1178 -7.36 6.02 23.44
N TYR A 1179 -7.61 6.58 22.25
CA TYR A 1179 -6.95 6.14 21.02
C TYR A 1179 -5.47 6.51 21.06
N VAL A 1180 -4.60 5.55 20.76
CA VAL A 1180 -3.14 5.70 20.70
C VAL A 1180 -2.58 5.04 19.45
N GLN A 1181 -1.51 5.59 18.87
CA GLN A 1181 -0.84 5.00 17.70
C GLN A 1181 0.10 3.86 18.11
N ASP A 1182 0.77 4.01 19.26
CA ASP A 1182 1.55 2.97 19.91
C ASP A 1182 0.62 2.01 20.67
N ILE A 1183 0.45 0.81 20.13
CA ILE A 1183 -0.41 -0.23 20.70
C ILE A 1183 0.13 -0.77 22.03
N ASP A 1184 1.45 -0.78 22.25
CA ASP A 1184 2.04 -1.26 23.51
C ASP A 1184 1.79 -0.27 24.66
N SER A 1185 1.52 1.01 24.38
CA SER A 1185 1.10 1.98 25.41
C SER A 1185 -0.27 1.68 26.03
N LEU A 1186 -1.03 0.73 25.48
CA LEU A 1186 -2.27 0.19 26.09
C LEU A 1186 -1.98 -0.83 27.20
N VAL A 1187 -0.74 -1.32 27.32
CA VAL A 1187 -0.31 -2.22 28.40
C VAL A 1187 -0.10 -1.38 29.67
N ASP A 1188 -0.91 -1.63 30.69
CA ASP A 1188 -0.78 -1.01 32.00
C ASP A 1188 0.59 -1.38 32.61
N PRO A 1189 1.48 -0.41 32.91
CA PRO A 1189 2.84 -0.69 33.33
C PRO A 1189 2.93 -1.29 34.75
N VAL A 1190 1.86 -1.22 35.54
CA VAL A 1190 1.78 -1.80 36.89
C VAL A 1190 1.42 -3.28 36.80
N THR A 1191 0.27 -3.59 36.17
CA THR A 1191 -0.21 -4.98 36.03
C THR A 1191 0.54 -5.76 34.95
N GLY A 1192 1.16 -5.06 33.99
CA GLY A 1192 1.88 -5.63 32.86
C GLY A 1192 0.99 -6.16 31.73
N VAL A 1193 -0.31 -5.81 31.72
CA VAL A 1193 -1.31 -6.26 30.74
C VAL A 1193 -2.24 -5.13 30.29
N ALA A 1194 -2.85 -5.28 29.12
CA ALA A 1194 -3.86 -4.37 28.59
C ALA A 1194 -5.29 -4.80 28.99
N ARG A 1195 -6.32 -4.14 28.47
CA ARG A 1195 -7.74 -4.51 28.73
C ARG A 1195 -8.26 -5.58 27.75
N ARG A 1196 -9.41 -6.20 28.03
CA ARG A 1196 -9.92 -7.38 27.28
C ARG A 1196 -10.44 -7.12 25.87
N PHE A 1197 -11.10 -6.02 25.61
CA PHE A 1197 -11.73 -5.77 24.30
C PHE A 1197 -10.95 -4.72 23.55
N MET A 1198 -10.55 -5.01 22.31
CA MET A 1198 -9.77 -4.10 21.46
C MET A 1198 -10.64 -3.46 20.36
N ASN A 1199 -10.36 -2.20 20.03
CA ASN A 1199 -10.91 -1.51 18.87
C ASN A 1199 -9.82 -0.72 18.15
N TYR A 1200 -9.99 -0.57 16.83
CA TYR A 1200 -9.05 0.11 15.95
C TYR A 1200 -9.75 1.16 15.09
N ARG A 1201 -9.00 2.20 14.72
CA ARG A 1201 -9.37 3.31 13.86
C ARG A 1201 -8.26 3.50 12.83
N ILE A 1202 -8.62 3.56 11.56
CA ILE A 1202 -7.70 3.71 10.44
C ILE A 1202 -7.93 5.09 9.83
N THR A 1203 -6.89 5.92 9.86
CA THR A 1203 -6.87 7.29 9.37
C THR A 1203 -6.03 7.33 8.09
N PHE A 1204 -6.71 7.46 6.95
CA PHE A 1204 -6.11 7.63 5.64
C PHE A 1204 -5.82 9.11 5.39
N VAL A 1205 -4.58 9.45 5.03
CA VAL A 1205 -4.14 10.81 4.69
C VAL A 1205 -3.86 10.91 3.20
N ASN A 1206 -4.69 11.66 2.50
CA ASN A 1206 -4.63 11.89 1.06
C ASN A 1206 -3.55 12.94 0.69
N ASN A 1207 -3.05 12.87 -0.54
CA ASN A 1207 -2.22 13.90 -1.14
C ASN A 1207 -3.04 14.67 -2.22
N PRO A 1208 -3.73 15.76 -1.85
CA PRO A 1208 -4.50 16.58 -2.78
C PRO A 1208 -3.65 17.60 -3.55
N ASN A 1209 -2.32 17.59 -3.36
CA ASN A 1209 -1.39 18.57 -3.94
C ASN A 1209 -0.73 18.08 -5.25
N VAL A 1210 -1.22 16.94 -5.76
CA VAL A 1210 -0.85 16.36 -7.06
C VAL A 1210 -2.13 16.07 -7.84
N GLU A 1211 -2.05 16.03 -9.17
CA GLU A 1211 -3.21 15.77 -10.03
C GLU A 1211 -2.95 14.52 -10.91
N PRO A 1212 -3.82 13.48 -10.87
CA PRO A 1212 -4.94 13.32 -9.92
C PRO A 1212 -4.45 13.16 -8.46
N ALA A 1213 -5.29 13.56 -7.51
CA ALA A 1213 -5.02 13.44 -6.08
C ALA A 1213 -4.74 11.98 -5.69
N ARG A 1214 -3.66 11.73 -4.95
CA ARG A 1214 -3.32 10.37 -4.49
C ARG A 1214 -4.00 10.05 -3.16
N VAL A 1215 -4.38 8.79 -3.02
CA VAL A 1215 -5.14 8.25 -1.90
C VAL A 1215 -4.46 6.96 -1.44
N PRO A 1216 -4.19 6.79 -0.13
CA PRO A 1216 -3.63 5.55 0.39
C PRO A 1216 -4.69 4.45 0.47
N TYR A 1217 -4.23 3.20 0.56
CA TYR A 1217 -5.08 2.03 0.65
C TYR A 1217 -4.45 0.97 1.54
N ILE A 1218 -5.26 -0.01 1.92
CA ILE A 1218 -4.84 -1.24 2.59
C ILE A 1218 -5.37 -2.45 1.82
N ASP A 1219 -4.49 -3.42 1.60
CA ASP A 1219 -4.79 -4.79 1.19
C ASP A 1219 -5.25 -5.62 2.40
N TYR A 1220 -4.59 -5.54 3.55
CA TYR A 1220 -5.10 -6.12 4.80
C TYR A 1220 -4.52 -5.45 6.04
N PHE A 1221 -5.18 -5.70 7.17
CA PHE A 1221 -4.75 -5.28 8.51
C PHE A 1221 -4.91 -6.45 9.48
N ALA A 1222 -3.94 -6.66 10.36
CA ALA A 1222 -4.03 -7.66 11.42
C ALA A 1222 -3.34 -7.20 12.71
N VAL A 1223 -3.84 -7.73 13.83
CA VAL A 1223 -3.19 -7.59 15.14
C VAL A 1223 -3.00 -8.98 15.74
N VAL A 1224 -1.80 -9.25 16.25
CA VAL A 1224 -1.42 -10.48 16.94
C VAL A 1224 -1.01 -10.09 18.36
N TRP A 1225 -1.35 -10.88 19.37
CA TRP A 1225 -1.04 -10.57 20.77
C TRP A 1225 -0.71 -11.80 21.61
N ARG A 1226 0.18 -11.68 22.60
CA ARG A 1226 0.44 -12.72 23.60
C ARG A 1226 -0.29 -12.39 24.90
N VAL A 1227 -1.05 -13.35 25.43
CA VAL A 1227 -1.78 -13.19 26.71
C VAL A 1227 -0.97 -13.69 27.92
N LYS A 1228 -1.18 -13.04 29.07
CA LYS A 1228 -0.71 -13.51 30.39
C LYS A 1228 -1.69 -13.07 31.49
N GLU A 1229 -1.51 -13.59 32.71
CA GLU A 1229 -2.18 -13.05 33.89
C GLU A 1229 -1.53 -11.73 34.36
N PRO A 1230 -2.30 -10.79 34.93
CA PRO A 1230 -1.74 -9.61 35.59
C PRO A 1230 -0.85 -9.98 36.78
N LYS A 1231 0.15 -9.14 37.05
CA LYS A 1231 1.11 -9.26 38.16
C LYS A 1231 0.53 -8.97 39.55
#